data_AF-A0A5C6X9S2-F1
#
_entry.id   AF-A0A5C6X9S2-F1
#
_cell.length_a   1.000
_cell.length_b   1.000
_cell.length_c   1.000
_cell.angle_alpha   90.00
_cell.angle_beta   90.00
_cell.angle_gamma   90.00
#
_symmetry.space_group_name_H-M   'P 1'
#
loop_
_entity.id
_entity.type
_entity.pdbx_description
1 polymer ?
#
loop_
_entity_poly.entity_id
_entity_poly.type
_entity_poly.pdbx_seq_one_letter_code
_entity_poly.pdbx_strand_id
1 'polypeptide(L)'
;MIPLVRPTSHPVTSPKRAILTGAALTLLTAAFAMGVSSCSPLDSEINVCDGEGSLAAQPGDGCGPCGLDSLVCGEDGSLVCDGETRCEIGEVCESDSECGDYVCHAGRCAPEGMSFVPAGAFEMGSPLGEIGRIDGETLHEVAISRHFLMDTTEVTQGEWQALMGYNPSFFPWCGESCPVDSVNWLESLAYANARSEAEGLETCYDLSSCVREPGNRFSCDIEAIDLDLDCSGYRLPTEAEWEYAYRAGTTTAYYTGNPSSRVTCEQPELDDTAQYCGNCLTDQSPSYDCSSDGLRPHMPAACGPAPVASRDPNPWGLFDMSGNVTEFVWDAKGPYPEFAIDPTGPEPNGRIGIRGSNFCGHQARLRAADRKFTTPTYADAVNGVRLVRTLRKADEDEFSLDSFYDNGCGGLEPISPRPGSPCGPCGLDSYTCEGTDSVVCSGSTECDLGAPCQSDADCGGLTCTAGSCTPEGMAYLPPGDFFMGSPGSELGRSNDEGLHRVGLSRHVFLQTTEVTQGEWEEVMGYNPSYFTGCGDDCPVESITWLDALAFANAYSEAQNLPPCYDLSECTGVPGDGLRCPAENLQSALDCEGYRLPTEAEWEYAYRAGTSTTYYNGDPDDRTACEQPLLEEIANFCGNCSVDYEQTFDCSGEGSRPHLPTDCGTRPVASFEPNPWGLFDMAGNVDEYVWDAADAYPAFALDPTGPEPTGTVGIRGSNFCGYQSVLRAADRNFASWTRAASSSGLRLARTWRKATEEEFSLDEICNNGCGGCVPLDAPPGTPCGPCGADAYVCDGEDATVCDGQTVCNPGQFCSSDSDCPGSNCSNGHCAPPGFVYVPEGEFTMGSPVSEPSREDLEEQHQVTLTRPFLMQATEVSQGQWRRLMGNNPSTFRLCGDDCPVETVTWLDALAYANALSEAQNLETCYDLSDCTGSPGNRLSCTVQAANLDPDCKGWRLPTEAEWEYAYRAGTSSMFYTGDAQTNALCDQPLLDDTANYCGNCTVEYAGAYDCSGGGDRPHMLPSCGPKPGGQHEPNPWGLFDMAGNVAELVWDAYGPYPAQSTDPYGAEHDGTASVVRGAGFCGHLARLRAADRVTTRWITSKFDMGFRVVRTLD
;
A
#
# COMPACT_ATOMS: atom_id res chain seq x y z
N MET A 1 -17.81 -48.91 52.75
CA MET A 1 -18.69 -50.09 52.60
C MET A 1 -19.92 -49.67 51.82
N ILE A 2 -20.20 -50.35 50.71
CA ILE A 2 -21.47 -50.36 49.94
C ILE A 2 -22.37 -51.39 50.66
N PRO A 3 -23.70 -51.19 50.91
CA PRO A 3 -24.81 -51.34 49.93
C PRO A 3 -26.04 -50.42 50.18
N LEU A 4 -27.17 -50.39 49.43
CA LEU A 4 -27.65 -50.77 48.07
C LEU A 4 -28.96 -49.94 47.83
N VAL A 5 -29.63 -49.83 46.67
CA VAL A 5 -30.26 -50.84 45.77
C VAL A 5 -30.47 -50.24 44.34
N ARG A 6 -30.60 -51.10 43.31
CA ARG A 6 -30.72 -50.84 41.84
C ARG A 6 -31.90 -51.67 41.24
N PRO A 7 -32.13 -51.91 39.92
CA PRO A 7 -31.37 -51.66 38.65
C PRO A 7 -32.15 -50.71 37.68
N THR A 8 -32.34 -50.78 36.34
CA THR A 8 -32.12 -51.68 35.14
C THR A 8 -32.48 -50.80 33.89
N SER A 9 -32.04 -50.92 32.62
CA SER A 9 -30.94 -51.59 31.89
C SER A 9 -30.90 -51.15 30.40
N HIS A 10 -29.88 -51.55 29.63
CA HIS A 10 -29.64 -51.31 28.18
C HIS A 10 -29.99 -52.60 27.34
N PRO A 11 -29.45 -52.95 26.12
CA PRO A 11 -28.60 -52.22 25.13
C PRO A 11 -28.84 -52.46 23.58
N VAL A 12 -28.17 -51.61 22.77
CA VAL A 12 -27.40 -51.83 21.50
C VAL A 12 -27.59 -53.10 20.63
N THR A 13 -27.74 -52.92 19.29
CA THR A 13 -27.06 -53.70 18.19
C THR A 13 -27.18 -53.05 16.78
N SER A 14 -26.13 -53.12 15.96
CA SER A 14 -26.11 -53.03 14.47
C SER A 14 -26.07 -54.47 13.85
N PRO A 15 -25.85 -54.80 12.53
CA PRO A 15 -25.47 -54.00 11.34
C PRO A 15 -26.05 -54.46 9.94
N LYS A 16 -25.44 -53.99 8.83
CA LYS A 16 -25.25 -54.63 7.47
C LYS A 16 -26.31 -54.53 6.32
N ARG A 17 -25.86 -53.86 5.24
CA ARG A 17 -25.84 -54.21 3.79
C ARG A 17 -27.08 -54.80 3.05
N ALA A 18 -27.62 -53.97 2.14
CA ALA A 18 -27.67 -54.15 0.66
C ALA A 18 -28.78 -55.01 -0.05
N ILE A 19 -28.85 -54.78 -1.38
CA ILE A 19 -29.50 -55.57 -2.48
C ILE A 19 -30.93 -55.17 -2.92
N LEU A 20 -30.99 -54.22 -3.88
CA LEU A 20 -31.56 -54.31 -5.25
C LEU A 20 -33.07 -54.52 -5.58
N THR A 21 -33.43 -53.98 -6.75
CA THR A 21 -34.57 -54.25 -7.68
C THR A 21 -36.02 -53.86 -7.34
N GLY A 22 -36.81 -53.48 -8.37
CA GLY A 22 -38.25 -53.77 -8.37
C GLY A 22 -39.23 -52.80 -9.08
N ALA A 23 -38.95 -52.30 -10.28
CA ALA A 23 -39.80 -51.37 -11.04
C ALA A 23 -41.29 -51.77 -11.29
N ALA A 24 -42.09 -50.77 -11.72
CA ALA A 24 -43.33 -50.87 -12.52
C ALA A 24 -44.65 -51.35 -11.84
N LEU A 25 -45.88 -50.96 -12.24
CA LEU A 25 -46.33 -50.06 -13.33
C LEU A 25 -47.72 -49.42 -13.04
N THR A 26 -47.98 -48.20 -13.54
CA THR A 26 -49.26 -47.57 -13.99
C THR A 26 -50.64 -48.01 -13.46
N LEU A 27 -51.58 -47.04 -13.31
CA LEU A 27 -52.67 -46.84 -14.29
C LEU A 27 -53.57 -45.58 -14.09
N LEU A 28 -53.99 -45.04 -15.25
CA LEU A 28 -55.21 -44.25 -15.55
C LEU A 28 -55.30 -42.74 -15.22
N THR A 29 -56.02 -42.04 -16.11
CA THR A 29 -55.96 -40.59 -16.36
C THR A 29 -57.34 -39.98 -16.71
N ALA A 30 -57.53 -38.69 -16.39
CA ALA A 30 -58.44 -37.70 -17.03
C ALA A 30 -58.14 -36.32 -16.40
N ALA A 31 -57.56 -35.33 -17.11
CA ALA A 31 -58.21 -34.39 -18.05
C ALA A 31 -59.30 -33.54 -17.37
N PHE A 32 -59.29 -32.20 -17.33
CA PHE A 32 -58.68 -31.11 -18.15
C PHE A 32 -57.96 -30.06 -17.25
N ALA A 33 -57.10 -29.14 -17.71
CA ALA A 33 -56.32 -28.98 -18.95
C ALA A 33 -55.26 -27.86 -18.76
N MET A 34 -54.27 -27.76 -19.65
CA MET A 34 -53.20 -26.76 -19.63
C MET A 34 -53.50 -25.52 -20.49
N GLY A 35 -52.80 -24.42 -20.17
CA GLY A 35 -52.56 -23.22 -20.99
C GLY A 35 -51.53 -22.37 -20.22
N VAL A 36 -50.32 -22.07 -20.69
CA VAL A 36 -49.77 -21.82 -22.04
C VAL A 36 -50.26 -20.52 -22.66
N SER A 37 -49.51 -19.45 -22.40
CA SER A 37 -49.47 -18.22 -23.20
C SER A 37 -48.16 -17.47 -22.90
N SER A 38 -47.37 -16.99 -23.87
CA SER A 38 -47.42 -17.25 -25.32
C SER A 38 -46.19 -16.67 -26.02
N CYS A 39 -45.47 -17.49 -26.78
CA CYS A 39 -45.02 -17.08 -28.11
C CYS A 39 -45.96 -17.76 -29.12
N SER A 40 -46.37 -17.02 -30.15
CA SER A 40 -47.38 -17.46 -31.11
C SER A 40 -46.76 -18.24 -32.27
N PRO A 41 -47.32 -19.39 -32.68
CA PRO A 41 -46.89 -20.07 -33.89
C PRO A 41 -47.46 -19.37 -35.12
N LEU A 42 -46.66 -18.52 -35.75
CA LEU A 42 -46.79 -18.16 -37.15
C LEU A 42 -45.39 -18.18 -37.78
N ASP A 43 -45.21 -19.13 -38.68
CA ASP A 43 -44.12 -19.25 -39.65
C ASP A 43 -42.68 -19.17 -39.09
N SER A 44 -42.33 -20.12 -38.21
CA SER A 44 -40.96 -20.64 -38.14
C SER A 44 -40.90 -22.01 -38.82
N GLU A 45 -40.10 -22.12 -39.88
CA GLU A 45 -39.94 -23.36 -40.65
C GLU A 45 -38.94 -24.30 -39.95
N ILE A 46 -39.10 -25.61 -40.16
CA ILE A 46 -38.21 -26.62 -39.58
C ILE A 46 -37.03 -26.83 -40.54
N ASN A 47 -35.80 -26.76 -40.04
CA ASN A 47 -34.62 -27.22 -40.77
C ASN A 47 -34.75 -28.73 -41.03
N VAL A 48 -34.99 -29.11 -42.29
CA VAL A 48 -35.11 -30.50 -42.74
C VAL A 48 -34.05 -30.75 -43.80
N CYS A 49 -33.23 -31.78 -43.58
CA CYS A 49 -32.30 -32.28 -44.59
C CYS A 49 -33.06 -32.61 -45.89
N ASP A 50 -32.69 -31.96 -46.99
CA ASP A 50 -33.32 -32.26 -48.27
C ASP A 50 -32.93 -33.66 -48.77
N GLY A 51 -33.65 -34.14 -49.79
CA GLY A 51 -33.46 -35.50 -50.32
C GLY A 51 -32.15 -35.73 -51.08
N GLU A 52 -31.26 -34.72 -51.17
CA GLU A 52 -29.94 -34.82 -51.81
C GLU A 52 -28.78 -34.52 -50.84
N GLY A 53 -29.06 -34.15 -49.58
CA GLY A 53 -28.10 -34.08 -48.49
C GLY A 53 -27.63 -32.67 -48.10
N SER A 54 -28.36 -31.62 -48.51
CA SER A 54 -28.01 -30.22 -48.21
C SER A 54 -28.92 -29.55 -47.18
N LEU A 55 -28.37 -28.56 -46.49
CA LEU A 55 -29.10 -27.59 -45.68
C LEU A 55 -29.54 -26.39 -46.53
N ALA A 56 -30.77 -25.94 -46.34
CA ALA A 56 -31.33 -24.73 -46.95
C ALA A 56 -31.63 -23.71 -45.85
N ALA A 57 -31.18 -22.46 -45.99
CA ALA A 57 -31.19 -21.46 -44.93
C ALA A 57 -31.70 -20.08 -45.39
N GLN A 58 -32.46 -19.42 -44.52
CA GLN A 58 -32.69 -17.96 -44.44
C GLN A 58 -32.94 -17.59 -42.94
N PRO A 59 -32.73 -16.32 -42.52
CA PRO A 59 -32.27 -16.05 -41.16
C PRO A 59 -33.36 -15.83 -40.09
N GLY A 60 -33.05 -16.26 -38.86
CA GLY A 60 -33.77 -15.94 -37.62
C GLY A 60 -33.33 -16.85 -36.46
N ASP A 61 -32.90 -16.27 -35.34
CA ASP A 61 -32.26 -17.00 -34.25
C ASP A 61 -33.22 -17.81 -33.36
N GLY A 62 -32.78 -18.98 -32.90
CA GLY A 62 -33.53 -19.84 -31.97
C GLY A 62 -32.71 -21.04 -31.49
N CYS A 63 -32.61 -21.23 -30.17
CA CYS A 63 -31.59 -22.07 -29.54
C CYS A 63 -31.74 -23.59 -29.80
N GLY A 64 -30.58 -24.23 -30.02
CA GLY A 64 -30.34 -25.67 -29.85
C GLY A 64 -28.93 -25.87 -29.25
N PRO A 65 -28.54 -27.08 -28.84
CA PRO A 65 -27.27 -27.34 -28.14
C PRO A 65 -26.01 -27.23 -29.01
N CYS A 66 -26.14 -26.88 -30.28
CA CYS A 66 -25.05 -26.62 -31.21
C CYS A 66 -25.41 -25.35 -32.00
N GLY A 67 -24.41 -24.50 -32.27
CA GLY A 67 -24.61 -23.24 -33.00
C GLY A 67 -25.15 -23.46 -34.42
N LEU A 68 -25.79 -22.42 -34.98
CA LEU A 68 -26.42 -22.48 -36.31
C LEU A 68 -25.44 -22.89 -37.42
N ASP A 69 -24.16 -22.53 -37.27
CA ASP A 69 -23.08 -22.81 -38.23
C ASP A 69 -22.49 -24.23 -38.12
N SER A 70 -22.89 -25.02 -37.11
CA SER A 70 -22.26 -26.31 -36.75
C SER A 70 -23.15 -27.54 -37.00
N LEU A 71 -24.29 -27.38 -37.69
CA LEU A 71 -25.23 -28.47 -37.99
C LEU A 71 -24.94 -29.12 -39.34
N VAL A 72 -24.97 -30.45 -39.38
CA VAL A 72 -24.85 -31.28 -40.60
C VAL A 72 -25.90 -32.38 -40.66
N CYS A 73 -26.15 -32.90 -41.86
CA CYS A 73 -27.11 -33.98 -42.10
C CYS A 73 -26.42 -35.35 -42.05
N GLY A 74 -26.80 -36.19 -41.08
CA GLY A 74 -26.31 -37.56 -40.95
C GLY A 74 -26.83 -38.51 -42.04
N GLU A 75 -26.15 -39.64 -42.25
CA GLU A 75 -26.49 -40.61 -43.31
C GLU A 75 -27.91 -41.21 -43.21
N ASP A 76 -28.59 -41.09 -42.06
CA ASP A 76 -29.97 -41.53 -41.84
C ASP A 76 -31.02 -40.42 -41.97
N GLY A 77 -30.60 -39.17 -42.23
CA GLY A 77 -31.46 -37.99 -42.31
C GLY A 77 -31.75 -37.31 -40.96
N SER A 78 -31.04 -37.66 -39.89
CA SER A 78 -31.01 -36.88 -38.65
C SER A 78 -30.10 -35.65 -38.76
N LEU A 79 -30.39 -34.62 -37.95
CA LEU A 79 -29.45 -33.52 -37.73
C LEU A 79 -28.42 -33.95 -36.68
N VAL A 80 -27.15 -33.76 -36.99
CA VAL A 80 -26.00 -34.08 -36.15
C VAL A 80 -25.11 -32.82 -36.08
N CYS A 81 -24.45 -32.59 -34.97
CA CYS A 81 -23.45 -31.52 -34.89
C CYS A 81 -22.15 -32.03 -35.51
N ASP A 82 -21.44 -31.20 -36.28
CA ASP A 82 -20.17 -31.62 -36.87
C ASP A 82 -19.09 -31.80 -35.78
N GLY A 83 -18.28 -32.84 -35.93
CA GLY A 83 -17.77 -33.60 -34.79
C GLY A 83 -16.46 -33.11 -34.18
N GLU A 84 -16.39 -31.89 -33.65
CA GLU A 84 -15.14 -31.40 -33.03
C GLU A 84 -15.27 -30.56 -31.73
N THR A 85 -16.47 -30.29 -31.19
CA THR A 85 -16.59 -29.73 -29.81
C THR A 85 -16.39 -30.82 -28.74
N ARG A 86 -15.18 -30.87 -28.17
CA ARG A 86 -14.94 -31.43 -26.83
C ARG A 86 -15.07 -30.30 -25.81
N CYS A 87 -15.60 -30.60 -24.63
CA CYS A 87 -15.68 -29.63 -23.56
C CYS A 87 -14.27 -29.32 -23.02
N GLU A 88 -13.98 -28.06 -22.73
CA GLU A 88 -12.67 -27.60 -22.28
C GLU A 88 -12.61 -27.32 -20.77
N ILE A 89 -11.41 -27.36 -20.20
CA ILE A 89 -11.21 -27.12 -18.77
C ILE A 89 -11.49 -25.63 -18.50
N GLY A 90 -12.39 -25.35 -17.55
CA GLY A 90 -12.83 -23.99 -17.23
C GLY A 90 -14.13 -23.56 -17.92
N GLU A 91 -14.73 -24.35 -18.81
CA GLU A 91 -16.07 -24.06 -19.30
C GLU A 91 -17.12 -24.06 -18.17
N VAL A 92 -18.18 -23.25 -18.31
CA VAL A 92 -19.26 -23.14 -17.32
C VAL A 92 -20.23 -24.31 -17.46
N CYS A 93 -20.65 -24.89 -16.33
CA CYS A 93 -21.53 -26.06 -16.27
C CYS A 93 -22.54 -25.99 -15.12
N GLU A 94 -23.70 -26.62 -15.31
CA GLU A 94 -24.67 -26.99 -14.27
C GLU A 94 -24.60 -28.48 -13.92
N SER A 95 -23.97 -29.33 -14.75
CA SER A 95 -23.89 -30.78 -14.53
C SER A 95 -22.69 -31.47 -15.19
N ASP A 96 -22.25 -32.62 -14.67
CA ASP A 96 -21.18 -33.45 -15.26
C ASP A 96 -21.42 -33.80 -16.74
N SER A 97 -22.69 -33.89 -17.15
CA SER A 97 -23.09 -34.15 -18.55
C SER A 97 -22.66 -33.06 -19.53
N GLU A 98 -22.28 -31.87 -19.05
CA GLU A 98 -21.78 -30.76 -19.86
C GLU A 98 -20.25 -30.70 -19.94
N CYS A 99 -19.52 -31.53 -19.18
CA CYS A 99 -18.06 -31.48 -19.07
C CYS A 99 -17.31 -32.61 -19.80
N GLY A 100 -18.02 -33.52 -20.48
CA GLY A 100 -17.42 -34.50 -21.40
C GLY A 100 -16.60 -35.59 -20.71
N ASP A 101 -15.27 -35.44 -20.74
CA ASP A 101 -14.31 -36.32 -20.04
C ASP A 101 -13.95 -35.79 -18.62
N TYR A 102 -14.48 -34.61 -18.24
CA TYR A 102 -14.28 -33.92 -16.95
C TYR A 102 -15.54 -33.93 -16.07
N VAL A 103 -15.45 -33.47 -14.82
CA VAL A 103 -16.60 -33.31 -13.89
C VAL A 103 -16.97 -31.84 -13.73
N CYS A 104 -18.20 -31.56 -13.31
CA CYS A 104 -18.66 -30.20 -13.03
C CYS A 104 -18.47 -29.85 -11.54
N HIS A 105 -17.46 -29.04 -11.23
CA HIS A 105 -17.12 -28.65 -9.86
C HIS A 105 -17.15 -27.12 -9.70
N ALA A 106 -17.80 -26.61 -8.65
CA ALA A 106 -18.02 -25.16 -8.44
C ALA A 106 -18.59 -24.39 -9.67
N GLY A 107 -19.35 -25.08 -10.54
CA GLY A 107 -19.91 -24.51 -11.78
C GLY A 107 -18.92 -24.42 -12.96
N ARG A 108 -17.76 -25.09 -12.86
CA ARG A 108 -16.72 -25.15 -13.89
C ARG A 108 -16.31 -26.59 -14.21
N CYS A 109 -15.97 -26.86 -15.47
CA CYS A 109 -15.46 -28.17 -15.88
C CYS A 109 -13.99 -28.37 -15.47
N ALA A 110 -13.71 -29.39 -14.65
CA ALA A 110 -12.38 -29.69 -14.12
C ALA A 110 -12.13 -31.21 -13.96
N PRO A 111 -10.87 -31.68 -13.88
CA PRO A 111 -10.56 -33.07 -13.57
C PRO A 111 -11.14 -33.53 -12.22
N GLU A 112 -11.52 -34.81 -12.11
CA GLU A 112 -12.02 -35.38 -10.85
C GLU A 112 -10.97 -35.22 -9.73
N GLY A 113 -11.33 -34.49 -8.67
CA GLY A 113 -10.43 -34.15 -7.56
C GLY A 113 -9.77 -32.77 -7.63
N MET A 114 -9.99 -31.97 -8.68
CA MET A 114 -9.47 -30.60 -8.79
C MET A 114 -10.59 -29.57 -9.03
N SER A 115 -10.36 -28.34 -8.58
CA SER A 115 -11.17 -27.16 -8.94
C SER A 115 -10.44 -26.28 -9.95
N PHE A 116 -11.20 -25.56 -10.77
CA PHE A 116 -10.68 -24.54 -11.67
C PHE A 116 -10.63 -23.18 -10.96
N VAL A 117 -9.44 -22.59 -10.89
CA VAL A 117 -9.21 -21.24 -10.40
C VAL A 117 -9.00 -20.30 -11.59
N PRO A 118 -9.77 -19.20 -11.72
CA PRO A 118 -9.62 -18.25 -12.81
C PRO A 118 -8.29 -17.48 -12.71
N ALA A 119 -7.94 -16.76 -13.78
CA ALA A 119 -6.94 -15.69 -13.73
C ALA A 119 -7.61 -14.42 -13.15
N GLY A 120 -6.83 -13.54 -12.53
CA GLY A 120 -7.34 -12.29 -11.96
C GLY A 120 -6.42 -11.69 -10.90
N ALA A 121 -6.75 -10.46 -10.47
CA ALA A 121 -6.03 -9.73 -9.43
C ALA A 121 -6.73 -9.77 -8.06
N PHE A 122 -5.97 -9.56 -6.98
CA PHE A 122 -6.50 -9.41 -5.62
C PHE A 122 -5.54 -8.63 -4.71
N GLU A 123 -6.06 -8.12 -3.60
CA GLU A 123 -5.27 -7.63 -2.48
C GLU A 123 -4.73 -8.82 -1.65
N MET A 124 -3.40 -9.00 -1.65
CA MET A 124 -2.70 -10.02 -0.88
C MET A 124 -2.14 -9.42 0.42
N GLY A 125 -2.17 -10.19 1.51
CA GLY A 125 -1.84 -9.69 2.86
C GLY A 125 -3.07 -9.17 3.59
N SER A 126 -2.90 -8.52 4.74
CA SER A 126 -4.03 -8.01 5.55
C SER A 126 -4.05 -6.47 5.58
N PRO A 127 -5.22 -5.83 5.77
CA PRO A 127 -5.29 -4.41 6.10
C PRO A 127 -4.77 -4.16 7.53
N LEU A 128 -4.32 -2.93 7.82
CA LEU A 128 -3.72 -2.56 9.11
C LEU A 128 -4.61 -2.88 10.33
N GLY A 129 -5.93 -2.76 10.19
CA GLY A 129 -6.90 -3.03 11.26
C GLY A 129 -7.34 -4.50 11.41
N GLU A 130 -6.76 -5.45 10.68
CA GLU A 130 -7.24 -6.84 10.71
C GLU A 130 -7.03 -7.53 12.07
N ILE A 131 -8.09 -8.11 12.62
CA ILE A 131 -8.09 -8.77 13.93
C ILE A 131 -7.19 -10.03 13.87
N GLY A 132 -5.97 -9.88 14.39
CA GLY A 132 -4.97 -10.95 14.44
C GLY A 132 -3.78 -10.79 13.49
N ARG A 133 -3.70 -9.68 12.74
CA ARG A 133 -2.53 -9.23 11.98
C ARG A 133 -1.22 -9.40 12.76
N ILE A 134 -0.14 -9.70 12.04
CA ILE A 134 1.24 -9.61 12.53
C ILE A 134 2.15 -8.89 11.52
N ASP A 135 3.34 -8.50 11.95
CA ASP A 135 4.35 -7.84 11.11
C ASP A 135 4.72 -8.68 9.88
N GLY A 136 4.82 -8.03 8.71
CA GLY A 136 5.13 -8.68 7.44
C GLY A 136 3.91 -9.09 6.59
N GLU A 137 2.70 -8.72 7.00
CA GLU A 137 1.45 -8.86 6.24
C GLU A 137 1.06 -7.55 5.53
N THR A 138 1.95 -6.97 4.74
CA THR A 138 1.66 -5.76 3.95
C THR A 138 0.52 -6.05 2.97
N LEU A 139 -0.50 -5.19 2.94
CA LEU A 139 -1.52 -5.22 1.89
C LEU A 139 -0.91 -4.68 0.61
N HIS A 140 -0.97 -5.45 -0.47
CA HIS A 140 -0.38 -5.14 -1.77
C HIS A 140 -1.17 -5.85 -2.87
N GLU A 141 -1.01 -5.41 -4.12
CA GLU A 141 -1.76 -5.99 -5.24
C GLU A 141 -0.97 -7.10 -5.94
N VAL A 142 -1.64 -8.21 -6.22
CA VAL A 142 -1.05 -9.33 -6.99
C VAL A 142 -2.02 -9.80 -8.06
N ALA A 143 -1.50 -9.97 -9.28
CA ALA A 143 -2.22 -10.54 -10.40
C ALA A 143 -1.75 -11.98 -10.70
N ILE A 144 -2.68 -12.91 -10.82
CA ILE A 144 -2.44 -14.25 -11.37
C ILE A 144 -2.89 -14.23 -12.83
N SER A 145 -1.95 -14.25 -13.78
CA SER A 145 -2.21 -14.11 -15.23
C SER A 145 -2.62 -15.43 -15.92
N ARG A 146 -2.60 -16.52 -15.14
CA ARG A 146 -2.81 -17.89 -15.61
C ARG A 146 -4.04 -18.50 -14.94
N HIS A 147 -4.86 -19.18 -15.73
CA HIS A 147 -5.78 -20.14 -15.16
C HIS A 147 -4.97 -21.28 -14.52
N PHE A 148 -5.45 -21.84 -13.41
CA PHE A 148 -4.82 -23.01 -12.80
C PHE A 148 -5.85 -23.97 -12.21
N LEU A 149 -5.43 -25.22 -12.04
CA LEU A 149 -6.16 -26.22 -11.28
C LEU A 149 -5.55 -26.34 -9.90
N MET A 150 -6.38 -26.42 -8.85
CA MET A 150 -5.96 -26.74 -7.49
C MET A 150 -6.68 -28.00 -7.01
N ASP A 151 -6.01 -28.91 -6.32
CA ASP A 151 -6.67 -30.06 -5.68
C ASP A 151 -7.78 -29.56 -4.73
N THR A 152 -8.99 -30.15 -4.80
CA THR A 152 -10.14 -29.69 -4.01
C THR A 152 -9.92 -29.87 -2.50
N THR A 153 -9.05 -30.80 -2.13
CA THR A 153 -8.67 -31.17 -0.77
C THR A 153 -7.15 -31.21 -0.61
N GLU A 154 -6.69 -31.22 0.64
CA GLU A 154 -5.34 -31.65 0.99
C GLU A 154 -5.08 -33.08 0.46
N VAL A 155 -3.85 -33.39 0.06
CA VAL A 155 -3.45 -34.72 -0.40
C VAL A 155 -3.65 -35.74 0.72
N THR A 156 -4.37 -36.83 0.42
CA THR A 156 -4.74 -37.81 1.45
C THR A 156 -3.66 -38.86 1.72
N GLN A 157 -3.73 -39.48 2.90
CA GLN A 157 -2.89 -40.63 3.28
C GLN A 157 -3.03 -41.80 2.29
N GLY A 158 -4.22 -41.99 1.70
CA GLY A 158 -4.48 -43.04 0.71
C GLY A 158 -3.73 -42.79 -0.60
N GLU A 159 -3.80 -41.57 -1.13
CA GLU A 159 -3.14 -41.17 -2.37
C GLU A 159 -1.62 -41.18 -2.22
N TRP A 160 -1.11 -40.56 -1.14
CA TRP A 160 0.33 -40.60 -0.82
C TRP A 160 0.85 -42.03 -0.69
N GLN A 161 0.14 -42.91 0.03
CA GLN A 161 0.56 -44.30 0.17
C GLN A 161 0.45 -45.10 -1.14
N ALA A 162 -0.54 -44.81 -1.99
CA ALA A 162 -0.71 -45.47 -3.29
C ALA A 162 0.42 -45.12 -4.27
N LEU A 163 0.85 -43.86 -4.28
CA LEU A 163 1.88 -43.35 -5.19
C LEU A 163 3.30 -43.58 -4.66
N MET A 164 3.57 -43.17 -3.42
CA MET A 164 4.92 -43.20 -2.82
C MET A 164 5.28 -44.58 -2.23
N GLY A 165 4.29 -45.46 -2.01
CA GLY A 165 4.47 -46.82 -1.50
C GLY A 165 4.69 -46.93 0.02
N TYR A 166 4.58 -45.82 0.76
CA TYR A 166 4.63 -45.75 2.22
C TYR A 166 3.73 -44.61 2.72
N ASN A 167 3.26 -44.67 3.97
CA ASN A 167 2.54 -43.57 4.62
C ASN A 167 3.43 -43.03 5.77
N PRO A 168 3.82 -41.73 5.76
CA PRO A 168 4.62 -41.12 6.83
C PRO A 168 3.81 -40.73 8.07
N SER A 169 2.49 -40.58 7.92
CA SER A 169 1.57 -39.92 8.85
C SER A 169 1.63 -40.44 10.29
N PHE A 170 1.69 -39.48 11.23
CA PHE A 170 1.60 -39.67 12.67
C PHE A 170 0.17 -40.02 13.12
N PHE A 171 -0.86 -39.68 12.34
CA PHE A 171 -2.27 -40.03 12.62
C PHE A 171 -2.84 -41.15 11.71
N PRO A 172 -2.24 -42.36 11.65
CA PRO A 172 -2.72 -43.45 10.78
C PRO A 172 -4.00 -44.12 11.28
N TRP A 173 -4.55 -43.67 12.42
CA TRP A 173 -5.89 -44.06 12.89
C TRP A 173 -7.01 -43.28 12.21
N CYS A 174 -6.70 -42.12 11.62
CA CYS A 174 -7.67 -41.27 10.95
C CYS A 174 -8.18 -41.93 9.65
N GLY A 175 -7.26 -42.45 8.83
CA GLY A 175 -7.54 -43.36 7.72
C GLY A 175 -7.14 -42.82 6.35
N GLU A 176 -7.46 -43.59 5.31
CA GLU A 176 -7.03 -43.33 3.92
C GLU A 176 -7.55 -41.99 3.36
N SER A 177 -8.63 -41.42 3.92
CA SER A 177 -9.24 -40.15 3.48
C SER A 177 -8.92 -38.95 4.39
N CYS A 178 -7.97 -39.07 5.30
CA CYS A 178 -7.43 -37.93 6.05
C CYS A 178 -6.21 -37.37 5.30
N PRO A 179 -5.82 -36.10 5.53
CA PRO A 179 -4.62 -35.55 4.91
C PRO A 179 -3.38 -36.36 5.31
N VAL A 180 -2.40 -36.39 4.42
CA VAL A 180 -1.06 -36.87 4.75
C VAL A 180 -0.41 -35.86 5.70
N ASP A 181 0.03 -36.36 6.85
CA ASP A 181 0.76 -35.58 7.85
C ASP A 181 2.22 -36.06 7.94
N SER A 182 3.08 -35.34 8.68
CA SER A 182 4.49 -35.72 8.87
C SER A 182 5.28 -35.82 7.57
N VAL A 183 4.90 -35.01 6.57
CA VAL A 183 5.67 -34.76 5.35
C VAL A 183 6.53 -33.49 5.50
N ASN A 184 7.57 -33.38 4.67
CA ASN A 184 8.37 -32.17 4.52
C ASN A 184 8.37 -31.70 3.07
N TRP A 185 8.71 -30.43 2.85
CA TRP A 185 8.66 -29.75 1.54
C TRP A 185 9.37 -30.53 0.42
N LEU A 186 10.57 -31.09 0.68
CA LEU A 186 11.29 -31.88 -0.33
C LEU A 186 10.60 -33.22 -0.68
N GLU A 187 9.95 -33.86 0.29
CA GLU A 187 9.11 -35.04 0.01
C GLU A 187 7.84 -34.64 -0.75
N SER A 188 7.30 -33.44 -0.54
CA SER A 188 6.15 -32.88 -1.26
C SER A 188 6.48 -32.56 -2.73
N LEU A 189 7.64 -31.98 -3.03
CA LEU A 189 8.10 -31.80 -4.43
C LEU A 189 8.23 -33.15 -5.14
N ALA A 190 8.79 -34.15 -4.44
CA ALA A 190 8.94 -35.51 -4.97
C ALA A 190 7.58 -36.21 -5.18
N TYR A 191 6.56 -35.91 -4.37
CA TYR A 191 5.19 -36.38 -4.57
C TYR A 191 4.55 -35.73 -5.81
N ALA A 192 4.72 -34.42 -5.98
CA ALA A 192 4.21 -33.68 -7.13
C ALA A 192 4.77 -34.23 -8.46
N ASN A 193 6.11 -34.35 -8.56
CA ASN A 193 6.75 -34.98 -9.71
C ASN A 193 6.28 -36.42 -9.95
N ALA A 194 6.14 -37.24 -8.88
CA ALA A 194 5.66 -38.61 -9.01
C ALA A 194 4.22 -38.68 -9.54
N ARG A 195 3.37 -37.70 -9.23
CA ARG A 195 1.98 -37.62 -9.73
C ARG A 195 1.98 -37.23 -11.20
N SER A 196 2.80 -36.25 -11.60
CA SER A 196 3.03 -35.93 -13.01
C SER A 196 3.47 -37.16 -13.81
N GLU A 197 4.50 -37.88 -13.35
CA GLU A 197 4.98 -39.11 -14.01
C GLU A 197 3.89 -40.20 -14.11
N ALA A 198 3.05 -40.35 -13.08
CA ALA A 198 1.99 -41.36 -13.05
C ALA A 198 0.81 -41.03 -13.99
N GLU A 199 0.49 -39.75 -14.16
CA GLU A 199 -0.55 -39.26 -15.07
C GLU A 199 -0.02 -39.01 -16.50
N GLY A 200 1.30 -39.04 -16.71
CA GLY A 200 1.96 -38.87 -18.01
C GLY A 200 2.24 -37.41 -18.39
N LEU A 201 2.29 -36.52 -17.40
CA LEU A 201 2.58 -35.09 -17.49
C LEU A 201 4.07 -34.81 -17.27
N GLU A 202 4.48 -33.56 -17.50
CA GLU A 202 5.84 -33.09 -17.25
C GLU A 202 6.12 -32.81 -15.76
N THR A 203 7.37 -32.97 -15.33
CA THR A 203 7.81 -32.72 -13.95
C THR A 203 8.26 -31.27 -13.78
N CYS A 204 7.64 -30.52 -12.86
CA CYS A 204 7.89 -29.08 -12.68
C CYS A 204 9.18 -28.73 -11.92
N TYR A 205 9.85 -29.73 -11.34
CA TYR A 205 11.05 -29.55 -10.51
C TYR A 205 12.19 -30.48 -10.98
N ASP A 206 13.41 -29.96 -11.19
CA ASP A 206 14.57 -30.85 -11.30
C ASP A 206 15.06 -31.28 -9.91
N LEU A 207 14.78 -32.54 -9.57
CA LEU A 207 15.24 -33.17 -8.33
C LEU A 207 16.52 -34.01 -8.54
N SER A 208 17.29 -33.76 -9.62
CA SER A 208 18.54 -34.48 -9.91
C SER A 208 19.65 -34.25 -8.88
N SER A 209 19.60 -33.15 -8.11
CA SER A 209 20.48 -32.91 -6.96
C SER A 209 20.16 -33.79 -5.75
N CYS A 210 18.95 -34.37 -5.69
CA CYS A 210 18.46 -35.09 -4.52
C CYS A 210 19.03 -36.51 -4.36
N VAL A 211 19.48 -36.80 -3.15
CA VAL A 211 19.93 -38.13 -2.71
C VAL A 211 19.04 -38.64 -1.58
N ARG A 212 18.52 -39.86 -1.73
CA ARG A 212 17.68 -40.52 -0.72
C ARG A 212 18.54 -41.28 0.30
N GLU A 213 18.56 -40.78 1.53
CA GLU A 213 19.38 -41.31 2.62
C GLU A 213 18.79 -42.55 3.33
N PRO A 214 19.60 -43.31 4.08
CA PRO A 214 19.11 -44.39 4.93
C PRO A 214 18.08 -43.89 5.96
N GLY A 215 16.88 -44.46 5.93
CA GLY A 215 15.73 -43.96 6.71
C GLY A 215 14.76 -43.09 5.91
N ASN A 216 14.80 -43.18 4.57
CA ASN A 216 13.86 -42.59 3.61
C ASN A 216 13.99 -41.08 3.36
N ARG A 217 14.74 -40.37 4.21
CA ARG A 217 14.99 -38.92 4.15
C ARG A 217 15.53 -38.49 2.78
N PHE A 218 15.01 -37.39 2.27
CA PHE A 218 15.60 -36.67 1.14
C PHE A 218 16.65 -35.67 1.64
N SER A 219 17.75 -35.57 0.90
CA SER A 219 18.74 -34.49 1.01
C SER A 219 19.01 -33.99 -0.40
N CYS A 220 18.71 -32.73 -0.67
CA CYS A 220 18.91 -32.09 -1.97
C CYS A 220 19.83 -30.88 -1.83
N ASP A 221 20.38 -30.42 -2.94
CA ASP A 221 20.94 -29.07 -3.02
C ASP A 221 19.77 -28.13 -3.32
N ILE A 222 19.32 -27.35 -2.33
CA ILE A 222 18.04 -26.60 -2.41
C ILE A 222 18.16 -25.33 -3.25
N GLU A 223 19.36 -24.76 -3.36
CA GLU A 223 19.71 -23.63 -4.22
C GLU A 223 19.85 -24.05 -5.70
N ALA A 224 19.57 -25.32 -6.01
CA ALA A 224 19.61 -25.91 -7.35
C ALA A 224 18.27 -26.59 -7.73
N ILE A 225 17.18 -26.29 -7.02
CA ILE A 225 15.82 -26.70 -7.39
C ILE A 225 15.10 -25.43 -7.84
N ASP A 226 14.80 -25.36 -9.14
CA ASP A 226 14.04 -24.30 -9.79
C ASP A 226 12.57 -24.74 -10.00
N LEU A 227 11.66 -23.78 -10.20
CA LEU A 227 10.25 -24.00 -10.52
C LEU A 227 9.94 -23.54 -11.95
N ASP A 228 9.67 -24.49 -12.82
CA ASP A 228 9.04 -24.20 -14.12
C ASP A 228 7.53 -23.96 -13.93
N LEU A 229 7.09 -22.70 -14.06
CA LEU A 229 5.66 -22.36 -14.03
C LEU A 229 4.90 -22.78 -15.30
N ASP A 230 5.59 -22.93 -16.44
CA ASP A 230 5.00 -23.35 -17.72
C ASP A 230 4.88 -24.89 -17.82
N CYS A 231 5.33 -25.63 -16.80
CA CYS A 231 5.20 -27.08 -16.73
C CYS A 231 3.75 -27.56 -16.90
N SER A 232 3.57 -28.68 -17.61
CA SER A 232 2.24 -29.28 -17.81
C SER A 232 1.74 -30.16 -16.63
N GLY A 233 2.48 -30.23 -15.52
CA GLY A 233 2.24 -31.16 -14.42
C GLY A 233 1.94 -30.51 -13.07
N TYR A 234 2.05 -31.31 -12.02
CA TYR A 234 1.76 -30.90 -10.66
C TYR A 234 2.96 -30.25 -9.96
N ARG A 235 2.66 -29.22 -9.17
CA ARG A 235 3.59 -28.46 -8.34
C ARG A 235 2.91 -28.00 -7.04
N LEU A 236 3.67 -27.42 -6.12
CA LEU A 236 3.10 -26.64 -5.02
C LEU A 236 2.50 -25.33 -5.58
N PRO A 237 1.44 -24.78 -4.95
CA PRO A 237 1.02 -23.40 -5.22
C PRO A 237 2.11 -22.42 -4.81
N THR A 238 2.17 -21.26 -5.47
CA THR A 238 2.87 -20.10 -4.91
C THR A 238 2.09 -19.53 -3.72
N GLU A 239 2.71 -18.69 -2.89
CA GLU A 239 2.03 -18.08 -1.74
C GLU A 239 0.86 -17.20 -2.19
N ALA A 240 1.00 -16.55 -3.35
CA ALA A 240 -0.05 -15.75 -3.98
C ALA A 240 -1.19 -16.61 -4.55
N GLU A 241 -0.89 -17.66 -5.32
CA GLU A 241 -1.92 -18.60 -5.80
C GLU A 241 -2.70 -19.23 -4.63
N TRP A 242 -2.00 -19.54 -3.53
CA TRP A 242 -2.64 -20.08 -2.33
C TRP A 242 -3.57 -19.07 -1.67
N GLU A 243 -3.14 -17.82 -1.46
CA GLU A 243 -4.00 -16.81 -0.82
C GLU A 243 -5.16 -16.39 -1.73
N TYR A 244 -4.95 -16.30 -3.05
CA TYR A 244 -6.00 -16.07 -4.04
C TYR A 244 -7.06 -17.18 -3.99
N ALA A 245 -6.61 -18.45 -4.06
CA ALA A 245 -7.47 -19.63 -4.00
C ALA A 245 -8.20 -19.76 -2.65
N TYR A 246 -7.54 -19.41 -1.53
CA TYR A 246 -8.17 -19.34 -0.21
C TYR A 246 -9.30 -18.32 -0.19
N ARG A 247 -9.04 -17.10 -0.67
CA ARG A 247 -9.97 -15.96 -0.63
C ARG A 247 -11.17 -16.16 -1.54
N ALA A 248 -11.00 -16.76 -2.71
CA ALA A 248 -12.07 -17.05 -3.65
C ALA A 248 -13.02 -15.84 -3.92
N GLY A 249 -12.45 -14.64 -4.03
CA GLY A 249 -13.18 -13.38 -4.22
C GLY A 249 -13.53 -12.59 -2.94
N THR A 250 -13.14 -13.05 -1.74
CA THR A 250 -13.36 -12.29 -0.48
C THR A 250 -12.14 -11.48 -0.04
N THR A 251 -12.35 -10.24 0.40
CA THR A 251 -11.31 -9.40 1.02
C THR A 251 -11.14 -9.65 2.52
N THR A 252 -12.04 -10.41 3.16
CA THR A 252 -12.05 -10.66 4.61
C THR A 252 -10.98 -11.65 5.07
N ALA A 253 -10.65 -11.59 6.37
CA ALA A 253 -9.60 -12.39 7.01
C ALA A 253 -9.82 -13.91 6.85
N TYR A 254 -11.08 -14.35 6.84
CA TYR A 254 -11.52 -15.67 6.39
C TYR A 254 -12.47 -15.51 5.21
N TYR A 255 -12.61 -16.55 4.38
CA TYR A 255 -13.65 -16.57 3.34
C TYR A 255 -15.09 -16.64 3.90
N THR A 256 -15.25 -16.85 5.21
CA THR A 256 -16.54 -16.74 5.93
C THR A 256 -16.76 -15.38 6.61
N GLY A 257 -15.76 -14.49 6.64
CA GLY A 257 -15.84 -13.18 7.30
C GLY A 257 -14.62 -12.84 8.14
N ASN A 258 -14.76 -11.92 9.11
CA ASN A 258 -13.67 -11.47 9.99
C ASN A 258 -13.82 -12.06 11.41
N PRO A 259 -12.72 -12.42 12.11
CA PRO A 259 -12.78 -12.97 13.46
C PRO A 259 -13.37 -12.02 14.50
N SER A 260 -14.19 -12.56 15.40
CA SER A 260 -14.91 -11.79 16.42
C SER A 260 -14.13 -11.56 17.74
N SER A 261 -12.90 -12.09 17.86
CA SER A 261 -12.12 -12.04 19.12
C SER A 261 -10.61 -12.28 18.90
N ARG A 262 -9.73 -11.45 19.48
CA ARG A 262 -8.26 -11.68 19.50
C ARG A 262 -7.81 -12.82 20.47
N VAL A 263 -8.70 -13.42 21.27
CA VAL A 263 -8.31 -14.21 22.47
C VAL A 263 -8.78 -15.69 22.52
N THR A 264 -9.77 -16.10 21.73
CA THR A 264 -10.48 -17.40 21.92
C THR A 264 -10.19 -18.48 20.87
N CYS A 265 -10.04 -19.73 21.32
CA CYS A 265 -10.14 -20.93 20.46
C CYS A 265 -11.59 -21.27 20.07
N GLU A 266 -12.59 -20.58 20.59
CA GLU A 266 -13.98 -20.67 20.10
C GLU A 266 -14.17 -19.59 19.01
N GLN A 267 -14.48 -20.02 17.78
CA GLN A 267 -14.76 -19.18 16.60
C GLN A 267 -15.94 -19.78 15.81
N PRO A 268 -17.20 -19.48 16.19
CA PRO A 268 -18.38 -20.02 15.51
C PRO A 268 -18.43 -19.77 14.00
N GLU A 269 -17.75 -18.72 13.53
CA GLU A 269 -17.61 -18.30 12.13
C GLU A 269 -16.72 -19.25 11.30
N LEU A 270 -16.03 -20.18 11.96
CA LEU A 270 -15.16 -21.20 11.39
C LEU A 270 -15.61 -22.64 11.72
N ASP A 271 -16.69 -22.83 12.50
CA ASP A 271 -17.08 -24.17 12.95
C ASP A 271 -17.71 -25.03 11.84
N ASP A 272 -18.34 -24.44 10.83
CA ASP A 272 -18.88 -25.19 9.68
C ASP A 272 -17.82 -25.44 8.58
N THR A 273 -16.75 -24.63 8.52
CA THR A 273 -15.76 -24.59 7.42
C THR A 273 -14.34 -25.05 7.77
N ALA A 274 -13.95 -25.08 9.05
CA ALA A 274 -12.58 -25.35 9.48
C ALA A 274 -12.45 -26.43 10.56
N GLN A 275 -11.34 -27.17 10.49
CA GLN A 275 -10.91 -28.12 11.51
C GLN A 275 -9.79 -27.48 12.34
N TYR A 276 -10.09 -26.93 13.52
CA TYR A 276 -9.17 -26.03 14.26
C TYR A 276 -9.26 -26.20 15.79
N CYS A 277 -8.53 -25.39 16.58
CA CYS A 277 -8.37 -25.60 18.03
C CYS A 277 -9.67 -25.59 18.85
N GLY A 278 -10.77 -25.02 18.34
CA GLY A 278 -12.09 -25.10 18.97
C GLY A 278 -12.77 -26.46 18.85
N ASN A 279 -12.45 -27.22 17.79
CA ASN A 279 -13.22 -28.41 17.39
C ASN A 279 -12.35 -29.64 17.01
N CYS A 280 -11.05 -29.66 17.36
CA CYS A 280 -10.09 -30.72 17.03
C CYS A 280 -10.03 -31.95 17.97
N LEU A 281 -10.85 -32.01 19.02
CA LEU A 281 -10.70 -32.99 20.11
C LEU A 281 -10.89 -34.44 19.66
N THR A 282 -9.92 -35.31 19.97
CA THR A 282 -9.95 -36.75 19.68
C THR A 282 -9.69 -37.61 20.93
N ASP A 283 -10.30 -38.80 20.99
CA ASP A 283 -10.01 -39.84 22.01
C ASP A 283 -9.09 -40.96 21.50
N GLN A 284 -8.61 -40.84 20.25
CA GLN A 284 -7.71 -41.80 19.61
C GLN A 284 -6.23 -41.58 20.00
N SER A 285 -5.34 -42.43 19.51
CA SER A 285 -3.90 -42.33 19.84
C SER A 285 -3.00 -42.80 18.69
N PRO A 286 -1.91 -42.08 18.39
CA PRO A 286 -1.44 -40.88 19.10
C PRO A 286 -2.33 -39.65 18.84
N SER A 287 -2.29 -38.70 19.75
CA SER A 287 -2.98 -37.40 19.68
C SER A 287 -1.95 -36.29 19.88
N TYR A 288 -2.15 -35.13 19.24
CA TYR A 288 -1.34 -33.94 19.48
C TYR A 288 -1.74 -33.24 20.77
N ASP A 289 -0.78 -32.62 21.46
CA ASP A 289 -1.01 -31.77 22.62
C ASP A 289 -0.84 -30.31 22.21
N CYS A 290 -1.91 -29.64 21.77
CA CYS A 290 -1.86 -28.22 21.41
C CYS A 290 -1.59 -27.32 22.64
N SER A 291 -1.63 -27.85 23.88
CA SER A 291 -1.42 -27.05 25.10
C SER A 291 0.07 -26.82 25.44
N SER A 292 1.00 -27.48 24.76
CA SER A 292 2.45 -27.34 25.02
C SER A 292 3.03 -25.97 24.68
N ASP A 293 2.37 -25.18 23.82
CA ASP A 293 2.84 -23.85 23.39
C ASP A 293 2.83 -22.80 24.51
N GLY A 294 2.20 -23.08 25.66
CA GLY A 294 2.44 -22.42 26.94
C GLY A 294 2.06 -20.94 27.09
N LEU A 295 1.73 -20.24 26.00
CA LEU A 295 1.50 -18.79 25.95
C LEU A 295 0.02 -18.38 26.03
N ARG A 296 -0.94 -19.31 25.87
CA ARG A 296 -2.38 -18.99 25.75
C ARG A 296 -3.25 -19.93 26.59
N PRO A 297 -4.25 -19.43 27.34
CA PRO A 297 -5.25 -20.27 28.00
C PRO A 297 -6.10 -21.08 27.02
N HIS A 298 -6.77 -22.13 27.52
CA HIS A 298 -7.81 -22.91 26.84
C HIS A 298 -7.43 -23.76 25.61
N MET A 299 -6.15 -23.88 25.25
CA MET A 299 -5.68 -24.81 24.21
C MET A 299 -5.97 -26.30 24.58
N PRO A 300 -6.43 -27.15 23.64
CA PRO A 300 -6.75 -28.56 23.89
C PRO A 300 -5.52 -29.47 23.93
N ALA A 301 -5.52 -30.48 24.80
CA ALA A 301 -4.38 -31.37 25.05
C ALA A 301 -4.45 -32.75 24.33
N ALA A 302 -5.41 -32.94 23.42
CA ALA A 302 -5.60 -34.17 22.66
C ALA A 302 -6.38 -33.90 21.36
N CYS A 303 -5.65 -33.56 20.29
CA CYS A 303 -6.22 -33.26 18.97
C CYS A 303 -5.60 -34.09 17.84
N GLY A 304 -6.17 -33.96 16.64
CA GLY A 304 -5.65 -34.53 15.39
C GLY A 304 -6.49 -34.05 14.19
N PRO A 305 -6.11 -34.47 12.97
CA PRO A 305 -6.81 -34.10 11.75
C PRO A 305 -8.15 -34.83 11.62
N ALA A 306 -8.99 -34.34 10.71
CA ALA A 306 -10.20 -34.99 10.24
C ALA A 306 -10.01 -35.52 8.81
N PRO A 307 -10.93 -36.39 8.33
CA PRO A 307 -11.05 -36.67 6.89
C PRO A 307 -11.23 -35.37 6.11
N VAL A 308 -10.59 -35.26 4.95
CA VAL A 308 -10.74 -34.11 4.05
C VAL A 308 -12.18 -34.01 3.54
N ALA A 309 -12.60 -32.79 3.17
CA ALA A 309 -13.98 -32.46 2.80
C ALA A 309 -15.01 -32.90 3.87
N SER A 310 -14.65 -32.82 5.15
CA SER A 310 -15.57 -33.03 6.29
C SER A 310 -16.24 -31.75 6.80
N ARG A 311 -15.90 -30.61 6.19
CA ARG A 311 -16.43 -29.26 6.42
C ARG A 311 -16.94 -28.67 5.11
N ASP A 312 -17.66 -27.54 5.19
CA ASP A 312 -18.12 -26.84 3.99
C ASP A 312 -16.95 -26.12 3.28
N PRO A 313 -16.94 -26.05 1.93
CA PRO A 313 -15.85 -25.45 1.16
C PRO A 313 -16.00 -23.92 1.03
N ASN A 314 -14.96 -23.29 0.48
CA ASN A 314 -15.04 -21.90 0.01
C ASN A 314 -15.82 -21.77 -1.32
N PRO A 315 -16.12 -20.54 -1.80
CA PRO A 315 -16.88 -20.30 -3.03
C PRO A 315 -16.36 -20.98 -4.31
N TRP A 316 -15.08 -21.37 -4.38
CA TRP A 316 -14.50 -22.11 -5.51
C TRP A 316 -14.43 -23.63 -5.26
N GLY A 317 -15.16 -24.13 -4.26
CA GLY A 317 -15.26 -25.56 -3.97
C GLY A 317 -13.98 -26.16 -3.41
N LEU A 318 -13.12 -25.35 -2.77
CA LEU A 318 -11.91 -25.80 -2.08
C LEU A 318 -12.22 -26.03 -0.60
N PHE A 319 -11.96 -27.25 -0.14
CA PHE A 319 -12.19 -27.70 1.23
C PHE A 319 -10.95 -27.51 2.10
N ASP A 320 -11.13 -27.44 3.42
CA ASP A 320 -10.08 -27.49 4.44
C ASP A 320 -8.99 -26.38 4.37
N MET A 321 -9.14 -25.38 3.49
CA MET A 321 -8.24 -24.21 3.32
C MET A 321 -7.94 -23.44 4.62
N SER A 322 -8.76 -23.63 5.66
CA SER A 322 -8.52 -23.16 7.03
C SER A 322 -8.43 -24.35 7.99
N GLY A 323 -7.28 -24.54 8.62
CA GLY A 323 -7.07 -25.58 9.62
C GLY A 323 -6.61 -26.91 9.03
N ASN A 324 -7.13 -28.02 9.57
CA ASN A 324 -6.72 -29.40 9.32
C ASN A 324 -5.19 -29.63 9.37
N VAL A 325 -4.43 -29.57 8.26
CA VAL A 325 -2.94 -29.49 8.30
C VAL A 325 -2.39 -28.31 7.48
N THR A 326 -1.25 -27.76 7.89
CA THR A 326 -0.62 -26.63 7.17
C THR A 326 -0.14 -27.10 5.81
N GLU A 327 -0.51 -26.36 4.77
CA GLU A 327 -0.16 -26.64 3.40
C GLU A 327 1.17 -25.96 3.05
N PHE A 328 2.11 -26.72 2.49
CA PHE A 328 3.34 -26.18 1.90
C PHE A 328 3.03 -25.38 0.63
N VAL A 329 3.56 -24.16 0.56
CA VAL A 329 3.68 -23.37 -0.68
C VAL A 329 5.10 -23.48 -1.22
N TRP A 330 5.32 -23.07 -2.46
CA TRP A 330 6.65 -23.00 -3.07
C TRP A 330 7.56 -21.99 -2.36
N ASP A 331 7.07 -20.76 -2.18
CA ASP A 331 7.84 -19.55 -1.89
C ASP A 331 8.71 -19.64 -0.62
N ALA A 332 9.90 -19.04 -0.67
CA ALA A 332 10.75 -18.89 0.51
C ALA A 332 10.36 -17.66 1.37
N LYS A 333 10.92 -17.56 2.58
CA LYS A 333 10.67 -16.42 3.45
C LYS A 333 11.34 -15.15 2.91
N GLY A 334 10.53 -14.16 2.53
CA GLY A 334 10.97 -12.78 2.29
C GLY A 334 9.86 -11.75 2.51
N PRO A 335 10.10 -10.48 2.17
CA PRO A 335 9.03 -9.48 2.05
C PRO A 335 8.03 -9.89 0.96
N TYR A 336 6.92 -9.17 0.87
CA TYR A 336 6.08 -9.17 -0.33
C TYR A 336 6.66 -8.18 -1.37
N PRO A 337 6.49 -8.42 -2.68
CA PRO A 337 6.68 -7.38 -3.70
C PRO A 337 5.60 -6.30 -3.54
N GLU A 338 5.80 -5.11 -4.11
CA GLU A 338 4.82 -4.02 -4.04
C GLU A 338 3.66 -4.20 -5.03
N PHE A 339 3.99 -4.68 -6.23
CA PHE A 339 3.07 -5.28 -7.21
C PHE A 339 3.77 -6.47 -7.87
N ALA A 340 3.04 -7.53 -8.22
CA ALA A 340 3.59 -8.64 -9.00
C ALA A 340 2.55 -9.37 -9.85
N ILE A 341 3.02 -9.91 -10.98
CA ILE A 341 2.28 -10.81 -11.86
C ILE A 341 2.90 -12.21 -11.74
N ASP A 342 2.09 -13.23 -11.45
CA ASP A 342 2.51 -14.62 -11.21
C ASP A 342 3.72 -14.79 -10.24
N PRO A 343 3.76 -14.11 -9.07
CA PRO A 343 4.93 -14.20 -8.19
C PRO A 343 5.18 -15.61 -7.65
N THR A 344 6.44 -16.04 -7.76
CA THR A 344 7.00 -17.28 -7.18
C THR A 344 7.72 -17.05 -5.84
N GLY A 345 7.70 -15.81 -5.33
CA GLY A 345 8.42 -15.42 -4.12
C GLY A 345 9.94 -15.42 -4.30
N PRO A 346 10.70 -15.26 -3.20
CA PRO A 346 12.16 -15.27 -3.23
C PRO A 346 12.73 -16.70 -3.28
N GLU A 347 13.97 -16.80 -3.75
CA GLU A 347 14.74 -18.05 -3.89
C GLU A 347 14.77 -18.92 -2.60
N PRO A 348 14.81 -20.29 -2.71
CA PRO A 348 14.78 -21.26 -1.61
C PRO A 348 15.81 -21.14 -0.46
N ASN A 349 15.73 -20.07 0.34
CA ASN A 349 16.71 -19.66 1.36
C ASN A 349 16.76 -20.51 2.66
N GLY A 350 16.26 -21.74 2.63
CA GLY A 350 16.19 -22.61 3.81
C GLY A 350 15.10 -22.23 4.82
N ARG A 351 14.20 -21.30 4.46
CA ARG A 351 12.87 -21.15 5.06
C ARG A 351 11.83 -21.10 3.95
N ILE A 352 10.94 -22.08 3.92
CA ILE A 352 9.85 -22.19 2.95
C ILE A 352 8.50 -21.93 3.61
N GLY A 353 7.54 -21.45 2.83
CA GLY A 353 6.22 -21.06 3.29
C GLY A 353 5.33 -22.25 3.67
N ILE A 354 4.47 -22.01 4.65
CA ILE A 354 3.33 -22.85 5.02
C ILE A 354 2.13 -21.96 5.35
N ARG A 355 0.94 -22.33 4.86
CA ARG A 355 -0.30 -21.56 5.00
C ARG A 355 -1.45 -22.42 5.57
N GLY A 356 -2.66 -21.86 5.64
CA GLY A 356 -3.88 -22.52 6.18
C GLY A 356 -3.96 -22.70 7.71
N SER A 357 -2.80 -22.76 8.39
CA SER A 357 -2.68 -23.31 9.74
C SER A 357 -3.13 -24.78 9.80
N ASN A 358 -3.51 -25.30 10.96
CA ASN A 358 -3.78 -26.73 11.17
C ASN A 358 -4.84 -26.93 12.28
N PHE A 359 -5.09 -28.17 12.69
CA PHE A 359 -6.05 -28.51 13.75
C PHE A 359 -5.72 -27.91 15.14
N CYS A 360 -4.47 -27.51 15.41
CA CYS A 360 -4.12 -26.72 16.61
C CYS A 360 -4.18 -25.19 16.37
N GLY A 361 -4.48 -24.76 15.15
CA GLY A 361 -4.58 -23.35 14.76
C GLY A 361 -5.63 -22.60 15.58
N HIS A 362 -5.23 -21.46 16.13
CA HIS A 362 -6.14 -20.46 16.69
C HIS A 362 -6.50 -19.43 15.62
N GLN A 363 -7.58 -18.69 15.84
CA GLN A 363 -8.18 -17.73 14.89
C GLN A 363 -7.18 -16.88 14.10
N ALA A 364 -6.22 -16.23 14.76
CA ALA A 364 -5.24 -15.36 14.10
C ALA A 364 -4.21 -16.11 13.20
N ARG A 365 -4.18 -17.45 13.23
CA ARG A 365 -3.40 -18.31 12.30
C ARG A 365 -4.21 -18.82 11.12
N LEU A 366 -5.53 -18.93 11.25
CA LEU A 366 -6.43 -19.49 10.24
C LEU A 366 -6.78 -18.50 9.12
N ARG A 367 -6.15 -17.31 9.11
CA ARG A 367 -6.47 -16.19 8.22
C ARG A 367 -5.80 -16.33 6.86
N ALA A 368 -6.42 -15.75 5.83
CA ALA A 368 -5.86 -15.58 4.49
C ALA A 368 -4.39 -15.11 4.53
N ALA A 369 -4.09 -14.12 5.35
CA ALA A 369 -2.78 -13.44 5.39
C ALA A 369 -1.75 -14.00 6.39
N ASP A 370 -2.05 -15.00 7.23
CA ASP A 370 -1.08 -15.46 8.25
C ASP A 370 0.07 -16.28 7.62
N ARG A 371 1.16 -15.58 7.26
CA ARG A 371 2.36 -16.19 6.66
C ARG A 371 3.16 -16.99 7.70
N LYS A 372 3.36 -18.30 7.51
CA LYS A 372 4.26 -19.11 8.35
C LYS A 372 5.39 -19.72 7.53
N PHE A 373 6.50 -20.03 8.20
CA PHE A 373 7.73 -20.48 7.56
C PHE A 373 8.40 -21.58 8.37
N THR A 374 8.86 -22.64 7.71
CA THR A 374 9.61 -23.73 8.33
C THR A 374 10.82 -24.12 7.47
N THR A 375 11.69 -25.01 7.96
CA THR A 375 12.84 -25.49 7.17
C THR A 375 12.40 -26.60 6.19
N PRO A 376 12.89 -26.64 4.94
CA PRO A 376 12.47 -27.62 3.92
C PRO A 376 12.50 -29.10 4.31
N THR A 377 13.33 -29.46 5.30
CA THR A 377 13.52 -30.84 5.80
C THR A 377 12.77 -31.16 7.10
N TYR A 378 11.94 -30.24 7.62
CA TYR A 378 11.20 -30.42 8.87
C TYR A 378 9.81 -31.00 8.61
N ALA A 379 9.68 -32.29 8.88
CA ALA A 379 8.41 -32.99 8.95
C ALA A 379 7.81 -32.89 10.36
N ASP A 380 6.53 -32.55 10.44
CA ASP A 380 5.76 -32.46 11.69
C ASP A 380 4.34 -33.02 11.48
N ALA A 381 3.71 -33.48 12.56
CA ALA A 381 2.36 -34.06 12.53
C ALA A 381 1.26 -33.04 12.16
N VAL A 382 1.62 -31.76 12.02
CA VAL A 382 0.73 -30.69 11.55
C VAL A 382 1.00 -30.25 10.11
N ASN A 383 2.00 -30.81 9.42
CA ASN A 383 2.41 -30.41 8.06
C ASN A 383 1.85 -31.40 7.01
N GLY A 384 1.14 -30.87 6.01
CA GLY A 384 0.64 -31.60 4.85
C GLY A 384 0.95 -30.89 3.53
N VAL A 385 0.19 -31.20 2.47
CA VAL A 385 0.40 -30.64 1.13
C VAL A 385 -0.90 -30.63 0.32
N ARG A 386 -1.06 -29.60 -0.51
CA ARG A 386 -2.02 -29.51 -1.62
C ARG A 386 -1.24 -29.20 -2.90
N LEU A 387 -1.65 -29.72 -4.05
CA LEU A 387 -0.99 -29.42 -5.32
C LEU A 387 -1.84 -28.51 -6.21
N VAL A 388 -1.16 -27.80 -7.11
CA VAL A 388 -1.75 -27.11 -8.25
C VAL A 388 -1.11 -27.60 -9.55
N ARG A 389 -1.75 -27.25 -10.67
CA ARG A 389 -1.23 -27.43 -12.03
C ARG A 389 -1.59 -26.20 -12.86
N THR A 390 -0.60 -25.58 -13.50
CA THR A 390 -0.80 -24.47 -14.43
C THR A 390 -1.67 -24.90 -15.61
N LEU A 391 -2.61 -24.05 -16.03
CA LEU A 391 -3.26 -24.14 -17.35
C LEU A 391 -2.66 -23.08 -18.27
N ARG A 392 -3.18 -22.95 -19.50
CA ARG A 392 -2.73 -21.89 -20.42
C ARG A 392 -2.76 -20.52 -19.74
N LYS A 393 -1.78 -19.66 -20.06
CA LYS A 393 -1.92 -18.22 -19.81
C LYS A 393 -3.20 -17.75 -20.52
N ALA A 394 -3.98 -16.90 -19.86
CA ALA A 394 -5.18 -16.35 -20.49
C ALA A 394 -4.80 -15.54 -21.74
N ASP A 395 -5.63 -15.61 -22.78
CA ASP A 395 -5.46 -14.77 -23.97
C ASP A 395 -5.77 -13.30 -23.63
N GLU A 396 -5.29 -12.33 -24.42
CA GLU A 396 -5.54 -10.90 -24.18
C GLU A 396 -7.05 -10.53 -24.22
N ASP A 397 -7.87 -11.33 -24.92
CA ASP A 397 -9.34 -11.26 -24.93
C ASP A 397 -10.01 -11.83 -23.65
N GLU A 398 -9.29 -12.64 -22.85
CA GLU A 398 -9.78 -13.28 -21.60
C GLU A 398 -9.26 -12.58 -20.34
N PHE A 399 -8.05 -12.00 -20.40
CA PHE A 399 -7.44 -11.22 -19.32
C PHE A 399 -6.56 -10.11 -19.90
N SER A 400 -7.04 -8.86 -19.82
CA SER A 400 -6.20 -7.66 -20.03
C SER A 400 -6.09 -6.86 -18.74
N LEU A 401 -4.89 -6.34 -18.46
CA LEU A 401 -4.64 -5.39 -17.38
C LEU A 401 -5.46 -4.10 -17.53
N ASP A 402 -5.81 -3.70 -18.76
CA ASP A 402 -6.66 -2.53 -19.02
C ASP A 402 -8.06 -2.69 -18.41
N SER A 403 -8.57 -3.93 -18.32
CA SER A 403 -9.90 -4.23 -17.76
C SER A 403 -10.00 -4.03 -16.25
N PHE A 404 -8.87 -3.80 -15.58
CA PHE A 404 -8.81 -3.47 -14.16
C PHE A 404 -8.98 -1.96 -13.89
N TYR A 405 -8.72 -1.10 -14.88
CA TYR A 405 -8.78 0.36 -14.75
C TYR A 405 -10.18 0.97 -15.04
N ASP A 406 -11.17 0.20 -15.51
CA ASP A 406 -12.52 0.72 -15.80
C ASP A 406 -13.52 0.56 -14.63
N ASN A 407 -13.54 1.57 -13.77
CA ASN A 407 -14.67 2.03 -12.94
C ASN A 407 -15.43 1.03 -12.05
N GLY A 408 -15.30 1.22 -10.73
CA GLY A 408 -15.96 0.39 -9.72
C GLY A 408 -17.50 0.49 -9.64
N CYS A 409 -18.15 -0.67 -9.60
CA CYS A 409 -19.52 -0.86 -9.10
C CYS A 409 -19.64 -2.30 -8.55
N GLY A 410 -19.79 -2.47 -7.23
CA GLY A 410 -19.65 -3.78 -6.57
C GLY A 410 -20.90 -4.67 -6.55
N GLY A 411 -20.69 -5.98 -6.41
CA GLY A 411 -21.71 -6.97 -6.02
C GLY A 411 -21.73 -8.26 -6.85
N LEU A 412 -21.63 -9.41 -6.18
CA LEU A 412 -21.98 -10.74 -6.72
C LEU A 412 -23.50 -10.74 -7.07
N GLU A 413 -24.02 -11.36 -8.13
CA GLU A 413 -23.92 -12.77 -8.57
C GLU A 413 -24.27 -12.90 -10.11
N PRO A 414 -24.31 -14.10 -10.76
CA PRO A 414 -23.62 -14.29 -12.06
C PRO A 414 -24.46 -14.51 -13.36
N ILE A 415 -23.71 -14.74 -14.46
CA ILE A 415 -24.04 -15.34 -15.78
C ILE A 415 -24.40 -14.38 -16.95
N SER A 416 -23.31 -13.98 -17.65
CA SER A 416 -23.05 -14.05 -19.11
C SER A 416 -23.86 -13.23 -20.17
N PRO A 417 -23.19 -12.74 -21.24
CA PRO A 417 -23.78 -11.91 -22.31
C PRO A 417 -24.16 -12.70 -23.59
N ARG A 418 -24.88 -12.04 -24.51
CA ARG A 418 -24.80 -12.21 -26.00
C ARG A 418 -25.48 -10.99 -26.70
N PRO A 419 -25.27 -10.73 -28.01
CA PRO A 419 -24.85 -9.37 -28.43
C PRO A 419 -25.87 -8.58 -29.27
N GLY A 420 -25.65 -7.27 -29.39
CA GLY A 420 -26.48 -6.36 -30.20
C GLY A 420 -25.93 -4.93 -30.29
N SER A 421 -24.89 -4.75 -31.11
CA SER A 421 -24.20 -3.51 -31.54
C SER A 421 -25.05 -2.21 -31.56
N PRO A 422 -24.44 -1.03 -31.28
CA PRO A 422 -23.39 -0.49 -32.15
C PRO A 422 -22.07 -0.12 -31.45
N CYS A 423 -20.98 -0.27 -32.21
CA CYS A 423 -19.64 0.22 -31.88
C CYS A 423 -19.58 1.76 -31.86
N GLY A 424 -18.48 2.31 -31.36
CA GLY A 424 -18.07 3.68 -31.65
C GLY A 424 -17.80 3.94 -33.14
N PRO A 425 -17.46 5.19 -33.53
CA PRO A 425 -17.09 5.50 -34.91
C PRO A 425 -15.78 4.80 -35.30
N CYS A 426 -15.76 4.25 -36.51
CA CYS A 426 -14.65 3.48 -37.10
C CYS A 426 -14.41 2.10 -36.46
N GLY A 427 -14.01 1.15 -37.31
CA GLY A 427 -13.69 -0.24 -36.93
C GLY A 427 -12.60 -0.78 -37.85
N LEU A 428 -12.13 -2.00 -37.55
CA LEU A 428 -10.99 -2.65 -38.18
C LEU A 428 -11.05 -2.68 -39.72
N ASP A 429 -10.09 -2.03 -40.38
CA ASP A 429 -9.66 -2.36 -41.75
C ASP A 429 -8.26 -1.78 -42.04
N SER A 430 -7.25 -2.65 -42.13
CA SER A 430 -5.86 -2.47 -42.63
C SER A 430 -5.24 -1.05 -42.67
N TYR A 431 -4.26 -0.79 -41.80
CA TYR A 431 -3.38 0.37 -41.89
C TYR A 431 -2.13 0.10 -42.74
N THR A 432 -1.90 0.92 -43.78
CA THR A 432 -0.60 1.07 -44.46
C THR A 432 -0.40 2.53 -44.84
N CYS A 433 0.52 3.22 -44.17
CA CYS A 433 0.76 4.65 -44.37
C CYS A 433 1.69 4.92 -45.59
N GLU A 434 1.13 4.96 -46.80
CA GLU A 434 1.82 5.60 -47.94
C GLU A 434 1.58 7.13 -47.91
N GLY A 435 2.67 7.91 -48.02
CA GLY A 435 2.66 9.33 -47.65
C GLY A 435 2.32 10.34 -48.76
N THR A 436 2.18 11.60 -48.30
CA THR A 436 2.03 12.88 -49.03
C THR A 436 0.65 13.23 -49.63
N ASP A 437 0.29 14.51 -49.47
CA ASP A 437 -0.81 15.26 -50.10
C ASP A 437 -2.27 14.81 -49.85
N SER A 438 -2.71 14.99 -48.59
CA SER A 438 -4.07 15.31 -48.09
C SER A 438 -5.33 15.11 -48.98
N VAL A 439 -6.39 14.53 -48.40
CA VAL A 439 -7.62 15.26 -47.99
C VAL A 439 -8.50 14.42 -47.05
N VAL A 440 -8.61 14.88 -45.81
CA VAL A 440 -9.72 14.83 -44.83
C VAL A 440 -10.86 13.82 -45.06
N CYS A 441 -10.97 12.86 -44.12
CA CYS A 441 -12.25 12.50 -43.50
C CYS A 441 -12.33 13.11 -42.07
N SER A 442 -13.51 13.14 -41.47
CA SER A 442 -13.81 14.05 -40.34
C SER A 442 -13.53 13.46 -38.95
N GLY A 443 -12.31 13.65 -38.45
CA GLY A 443 -11.94 13.54 -37.02
C GLY A 443 -11.78 12.11 -36.48
N SER A 444 -10.59 11.65 -36.09
CA SER A 444 -9.23 12.22 -36.22
C SER A 444 -8.30 11.22 -36.93
N THR A 445 -7.23 11.72 -37.56
CA THR A 445 -6.21 10.90 -38.24
C THR A 445 -4.86 11.61 -38.18
N GLU A 446 -4.24 11.62 -37.01
CA GLU A 446 -2.82 11.90 -36.83
C GLU A 446 -2.24 10.73 -36.01
N CYS A 447 -0.96 10.41 -36.17
CA CYS A 447 -0.28 9.43 -35.32
C CYS A 447 0.12 10.16 -34.04
N ASP A 448 -0.72 10.06 -33.02
CA ASP A 448 -0.58 10.88 -31.82
C ASP A 448 0.71 10.58 -31.05
N LEU A 449 1.37 11.63 -30.61
CA LEU A 449 2.56 11.57 -29.77
C LEU A 449 2.20 10.90 -28.42
N GLY A 450 3.00 9.95 -27.95
CA GLY A 450 2.68 9.14 -26.77
C GLY A 450 1.63 8.04 -26.99
N ALA A 451 1.16 7.80 -28.23
CA ALA A 451 0.32 6.64 -28.53
C ALA A 451 1.10 5.31 -28.38
N PRO A 452 0.44 4.20 -27.98
CA PRO A 452 1.10 2.91 -27.80
C PRO A 452 1.56 2.28 -29.12
N CYS A 453 2.67 1.55 -29.09
CA CYS A 453 3.30 0.92 -30.25
C CYS A 453 4.06 -0.37 -29.91
N GLN A 454 4.33 -1.18 -30.92
CA GLN A 454 5.25 -2.33 -30.84
C GLN A 454 6.51 -2.14 -31.72
N SER A 455 6.46 -1.19 -32.66
CA SER A 455 7.58 -0.86 -33.56
C SER A 455 7.40 0.53 -34.21
N ASP A 456 8.48 1.08 -34.79
CA ASP A 456 8.46 2.35 -35.55
C ASP A 456 7.43 2.35 -36.71
N ALA A 457 7.02 1.18 -37.18
CA ALA A 457 6.01 1.05 -38.25
C ALA A 457 4.62 1.53 -37.80
N ASP A 458 4.32 1.45 -36.51
CA ASP A 458 3.05 1.87 -35.91
C ASP A 458 3.00 3.40 -35.75
N CYS A 459 4.18 4.01 -35.57
CA CYS A 459 4.36 5.41 -35.18
C CYS A 459 4.39 6.41 -36.35
N GLY A 460 4.16 5.98 -37.59
CA GLY A 460 3.88 6.86 -38.73
C GLY A 460 5.00 7.83 -39.16
N GLY A 461 6.22 7.66 -38.64
CA GLY A 461 7.35 8.58 -38.83
C GLY A 461 7.96 9.12 -37.52
N LEU A 462 7.36 8.77 -36.37
CA LEU A 462 7.95 8.85 -35.04
C LEU A 462 8.65 7.51 -34.69
N THR A 463 9.42 7.47 -33.59
CA THR A 463 10.13 6.28 -33.10
C THR A 463 9.30 5.58 -32.01
N CYS A 464 9.34 4.24 -31.94
CA CYS A 464 8.71 3.50 -30.85
C CYS A 464 9.70 3.31 -29.68
N THR A 465 9.59 4.15 -28.65
CA THR A 465 10.46 4.15 -27.47
C THR A 465 9.69 3.64 -26.26
N ALA A 466 10.14 2.54 -25.66
CA ALA A 466 9.49 1.88 -24.52
C ALA A 466 7.97 1.67 -24.69
N GLY A 467 7.54 1.28 -25.89
CA GLY A 467 6.14 1.05 -26.22
C GLY A 467 5.30 2.31 -26.49
N SER A 468 5.91 3.49 -26.56
CA SER A 468 5.24 4.76 -26.89
C SER A 468 5.83 5.43 -28.15
N CYS A 469 5.00 6.06 -28.97
CA CYS A 469 5.43 6.81 -30.16
C CYS A 469 6.00 8.18 -29.79
N THR A 470 7.31 8.36 -29.93
CA THR A 470 8.04 9.55 -29.48
C THR A 470 8.86 10.19 -30.61
N PRO A 471 9.32 11.45 -30.45
CA PRO A 471 10.37 11.99 -31.31
C PRO A 471 11.66 11.15 -31.18
N GLU A 472 12.43 11.05 -32.26
CA GLU A 472 13.73 10.35 -32.27
C GLU A 472 14.62 10.85 -31.12
N GLY A 473 15.13 9.93 -30.29
CA GLY A 473 15.96 10.24 -29.11
C GLY A 473 15.20 10.74 -27.86
N MET A 474 13.88 10.55 -27.78
CA MET A 474 13.07 10.95 -26.62
C MET A 474 12.26 9.78 -26.04
N ALA A 475 12.20 9.68 -24.71
CA ALA A 475 11.27 8.85 -23.96
C ALA A 475 9.99 9.64 -23.60
N TYR A 476 8.87 8.95 -23.39
CA TYR A 476 7.58 9.52 -23.01
C TYR A 476 7.37 9.46 -21.50
N LEU A 477 7.02 10.59 -20.90
CA LEU A 477 6.59 10.72 -19.51
C LEU A 477 5.08 11.01 -19.53
N PRO A 478 4.23 10.05 -19.12
CA PRO A 478 2.79 10.27 -19.05
C PRO A 478 2.43 11.25 -17.91
N PRO A 479 1.28 11.93 -17.97
CA PRO A 479 0.68 12.56 -16.80
C PRO A 479 0.43 11.51 -15.72
N GLY A 480 0.67 11.86 -14.46
CA GLY A 480 0.57 10.93 -13.35
C GLY A 480 1.03 11.55 -12.03
N ASP A 481 1.01 10.77 -10.96
CA ASP A 481 1.57 11.19 -9.67
C ASP A 481 2.46 10.11 -9.07
N PHE A 482 3.34 10.51 -8.15
CA PHE A 482 4.28 9.64 -7.48
C PHE A 482 4.69 10.19 -6.11
N PHE A 483 5.37 9.37 -5.33
CA PHE A 483 6.07 9.82 -4.13
C PHE A 483 7.51 10.23 -4.48
N MET A 484 7.81 11.51 -4.28
CA MET A 484 9.12 12.13 -4.48
C MET A 484 9.87 12.22 -3.14
N GLY A 485 11.20 12.04 -3.16
CA GLY A 485 12.00 11.91 -1.95
C GLY A 485 12.09 10.47 -1.44
N SER A 486 12.53 10.27 -0.20
CA SER A 486 12.87 8.94 0.35
C SER A 486 12.16 8.63 1.67
N PRO A 487 11.68 7.39 1.90
CA PRO A 487 11.11 6.98 3.17
C PRO A 487 12.19 6.95 4.28
N GLY A 488 11.77 7.11 5.54
CA GLY A 488 12.70 7.17 6.68
C GLY A 488 13.60 5.94 6.89
N SER A 489 13.29 4.83 6.23
CA SER A 489 14.05 3.56 6.20
C SER A 489 15.14 3.49 5.13
N GLU A 490 15.17 4.38 4.13
CA GLU A 490 16.00 4.20 2.92
C GLU A 490 17.53 4.26 3.22
N LEU A 491 18.29 3.35 2.61
CA LEU A 491 19.70 3.09 2.93
C LEU A 491 20.66 4.10 2.27
N GLY A 492 20.65 5.33 2.78
CA GLY A 492 21.58 6.39 2.37
C GLY A 492 21.04 7.80 2.54
N ARG A 493 19.72 7.91 2.69
CA ARG A 493 18.89 9.10 2.89
C ARG A 493 19.52 10.28 3.66
N SER A 494 19.41 11.47 3.06
CA SER A 494 19.64 12.77 3.69
C SER A 494 18.37 13.32 4.36
N ASN A 495 18.49 14.38 5.17
CA ASN A 495 17.39 14.88 6.00
C ASN A 495 16.37 15.73 5.22
N ASP A 496 16.77 16.20 4.05
CA ASP A 496 16.09 17.12 3.13
C ASP A 496 15.33 16.41 1.99
N GLU A 497 15.23 15.09 2.07
CA GLU A 497 14.57 14.19 1.12
C GLU A 497 13.22 13.70 1.68
N GLY A 498 12.36 14.62 2.13
CA GLY A 498 11.04 14.26 2.68
C GLY A 498 10.18 13.52 1.66
N LEU A 499 9.75 12.30 1.96
CA LEU A 499 8.79 11.59 1.11
C LEU A 499 7.47 12.37 1.07
N HIS A 500 7.05 12.80 -0.11
CA HIS A 500 5.86 13.62 -0.32
C HIS A 500 5.25 13.30 -1.70
N ARG A 501 3.95 13.57 -1.89
CA ARG A 501 3.26 13.25 -3.15
C ARG A 501 3.36 14.41 -4.14
N VAL A 502 3.69 14.10 -5.40
CA VAL A 502 3.80 15.08 -6.49
C VAL A 502 3.02 14.60 -7.70
N GLY A 503 2.14 15.45 -8.24
CA GLY A 503 1.46 15.24 -9.51
C GLY A 503 2.11 16.01 -10.66
N LEU A 504 2.10 15.43 -11.85
CA LEU A 504 2.54 16.04 -13.12
C LEU A 504 1.38 16.00 -14.11
N SER A 505 0.85 17.17 -14.49
CA SER A 505 -0.35 17.29 -15.34
C SER A 505 -0.06 17.45 -16.83
N ARG A 506 1.20 17.27 -17.24
CA ARG A 506 1.69 17.47 -18.60
C ARG A 506 2.20 16.18 -19.20
N HIS A 507 1.89 15.97 -20.47
CA HIS A 507 2.57 14.99 -21.30
C HIS A 507 3.95 15.57 -21.65
N VAL A 508 5.01 14.92 -21.17
CA VAL A 508 6.39 15.40 -21.32
C VAL A 508 7.20 14.39 -22.13
N PHE A 509 8.12 14.89 -22.93
CA PHE A 509 9.18 14.10 -23.56
C PHE A 509 10.51 14.44 -22.89
N LEU A 510 11.29 13.42 -22.55
CA LEU A 510 12.62 13.57 -21.94
C LEU A 510 13.63 12.83 -22.81
N GLN A 511 14.78 13.43 -23.09
CA GLN A 511 15.80 12.84 -23.95
C GLN A 511 16.29 11.49 -23.38
N THR A 512 16.38 10.46 -24.23
CA THR A 512 16.71 9.08 -23.81
C THR A 512 18.07 8.98 -23.13
N THR A 513 18.97 9.89 -23.43
CA THR A 513 20.35 9.98 -22.93
C THR A 513 20.66 11.39 -22.42
N GLU A 514 21.76 11.52 -21.69
CA GLU A 514 22.44 12.81 -21.51
C GLU A 514 22.75 13.43 -22.90
N VAL A 515 22.81 14.77 -22.99
CA VAL A 515 23.21 15.45 -24.24
C VAL A 515 24.67 15.13 -24.55
N THR A 516 24.93 14.68 -25.77
CA THR A 516 26.26 14.26 -26.22
C THR A 516 27.16 15.43 -26.64
N GLN A 517 28.47 15.19 -26.66
CA GLN A 517 29.48 16.10 -27.18
C GLN A 517 29.29 16.39 -28.68
N GLY A 518 28.80 15.41 -29.45
CA GLY A 518 28.44 15.55 -30.86
C GLY A 518 27.27 16.51 -31.07
N GLU A 519 26.15 16.29 -30.37
CA GLU A 519 24.99 17.20 -30.42
C GLU A 519 25.37 18.63 -30.00
N TRP A 520 26.17 18.76 -28.94
CA TRP A 520 26.63 20.07 -28.49
C TRP A 520 27.52 20.77 -29.53
N GLU A 521 28.51 20.07 -30.13
CA GLU A 521 29.37 20.70 -31.14
C GLU A 521 28.62 21.01 -32.45
N GLU A 522 27.63 20.22 -32.86
CA GLU A 522 26.78 20.52 -34.03
C GLU A 522 25.95 21.80 -33.83
N VAL A 523 25.34 21.97 -32.65
CA VAL A 523 24.46 23.11 -32.34
C VAL A 523 25.25 24.38 -32.00
N MET A 524 26.28 24.25 -31.16
CA MET A 524 27.01 25.40 -30.59
C MET A 524 28.28 25.74 -31.36
N GLY A 525 28.79 24.83 -32.20
CA GLY A 525 29.98 25.03 -33.03
C GLY A 525 31.31 24.92 -32.28
N TYR A 526 31.32 24.38 -31.06
CA TYR A 526 32.50 24.06 -30.25
C TYR A 526 32.14 23.03 -29.17
N ASN A 527 33.08 22.17 -28.78
CA ASN A 527 32.96 21.29 -27.61
C ASN A 527 33.71 21.88 -26.38
N PRO A 528 33.04 22.08 -25.22
CA PRO A 528 33.65 22.60 -23.98
C PRO A 528 34.30 21.53 -23.09
N SER A 529 34.04 20.25 -23.35
CA SER A 529 34.26 19.14 -22.42
C SER A 529 35.72 18.89 -22.07
N TYR A 530 35.96 18.40 -20.85
CA TYR A 530 37.26 17.94 -20.39
C TYR A 530 37.65 16.58 -21.00
N PHE A 531 36.71 15.63 -21.02
CA PHE A 531 36.86 14.23 -21.44
C PHE A 531 36.79 14.02 -22.96
N THR A 532 37.43 14.90 -23.72
CA THR A 532 37.58 14.82 -25.19
C THR A 532 38.29 13.57 -25.71
N GLY A 533 38.82 12.71 -24.81
CA GLY A 533 39.34 11.38 -25.16
C GLY A 533 38.28 10.27 -25.24
N CYS A 534 37.04 10.56 -24.82
CA CYS A 534 35.93 9.60 -24.75
C CYS A 534 35.28 9.35 -26.12
N GLY A 535 34.87 10.41 -26.82
CA GLY A 535 34.24 10.34 -28.14
C GLY A 535 33.06 11.32 -28.28
N ASP A 536 32.52 11.42 -29.50
CA ASP A 536 31.41 12.31 -29.81
C ASP A 536 30.12 11.88 -29.07
N ASP A 537 29.93 10.57 -28.86
CA ASP A 537 28.79 9.95 -28.18
C ASP A 537 28.83 10.04 -26.65
N CYS A 538 29.85 10.68 -26.06
CA CYS A 538 29.95 10.86 -24.60
C CYS A 538 29.22 12.13 -24.15
N PRO A 539 28.72 12.23 -22.90
CA PRO A 539 28.00 13.42 -22.45
C PRO A 539 28.88 14.67 -22.51
N VAL A 540 28.24 15.80 -22.80
CA VAL A 540 28.87 17.12 -22.70
C VAL A 540 28.98 17.52 -21.23
N GLU A 541 30.18 17.92 -20.82
CA GLU A 541 30.46 18.43 -19.47
C GLU A 541 31.32 19.69 -19.50
N SER A 542 31.71 20.20 -18.34
CA SER A 542 32.41 21.47 -18.19
C SER A 542 31.61 22.68 -18.72
N ILE A 543 30.28 22.54 -18.78
CA ILE A 543 29.30 23.59 -19.04
C ILE A 543 28.78 24.19 -17.73
N THR A 544 28.22 25.41 -17.78
CA THR A 544 27.39 25.94 -16.69
C THR A 544 25.91 25.75 -16.98
N TRP A 545 25.08 25.81 -15.94
CA TRP A 545 23.61 25.80 -16.07
C TRP A 545 23.08 26.89 -17.02
N LEU A 546 23.71 28.08 -17.07
CA LEU A 546 23.35 29.12 -18.03
C LEU A 546 23.72 28.75 -19.48
N ASP A 547 24.80 27.99 -19.68
CA ASP A 547 25.15 27.45 -21.00
C ASP A 547 24.16 26.34 -21.41
N ALA A 548 23.65 25.56 -20.45
CA ALA A 548 22.60 24.56 -20.66
C ALA A 548 21.29 25.19 -21.15
N LEU A 549 20.84 26.31 -20.55
CA LEU A 549 19.69 27.07 -21.05
C LEU A 549 19.91 27.57 -22.48
N ALA A 550 21.13 28.04 -22.78
CA ALA A 550 21.48 28.54 -24.11
C ALA A 550 21.50 27.42 -25.17
N PHE A 551 21.98 26.23 -24.81
CA PHE A 551 21.88 25.04 -25.66
C PHE A 551 20.43 24.62 -25.90
N ALA A 552 19.59 24.54 -24.86
CA ALA A 552 18.18 24.18 -25.01
C ALA A 552 17.43 25.12 -25.97
N ASN A 553 17.70 26.44 -25.89
CA ASN A 553 17.21 27.42 -26.85
C ASN A 553 17.76 27.19 -28.27
N ALA A 554 19.08 26.99 -28.43
CA ALA A 554 19.70 26.80 -29.74
C ALA A 554 19.28 25.50 -30.43
N TYR A 555 19.08 24.42 -29.66
CA TYR A 555 18.52 23.15 -30.13
C TYR A 555 17.06 23.30 -30.54
N SER A 556 16.27 24.08 -29.79
CA SER A 556 14.90 24.47 -30.20
C SER A 556 14.90 25.20 -31.54
N GLU A 557 15.73 26.23 -31.71
CA GLU A 557 15.83 26.97 -32.97
C GLU A 557 16.30 26.09 -34.14
N ALA A 558 17.26 25.17 -33.90
CA ALA A 558 17.72 24.20 -34.90
C ALA A 558 16.60 23.26 -35.37
N GLN A 559 15.74 22.82 -34.45
CA GLN A 559 14.56 22.00 -34.73
C GLN A 559 13.32 22.83 -35.16
N ASN A 560 13.48 24.14 -35.42
CA ASN A 560 12.42 25.09 -35.81
C ASN A 560 11.30 25.28 -34.77
N LEU A 561 11.60 25.01 -33.50
CA LEU A 561 10.73 25.25 -32.34
C LEU A 561 11.04 26.63 -31.72
N PRO A 562 10.09 27.23 -30.96
CA PRO A 562 10.37 28.46 -30.22
C PRO A 562 11.39 28.22 -29.10
N PRO A 563 12.34 29.15 -28.85
CA PRO A 563 13.20 29.09 -27.66
C PRO A 563 12.38 29.34 -26.39
N CYS A 564 12.73 28.64 -25.31
CA CYS A 564 11.96 28.63 -24.06
C CYS A 564 12.40 29.67 -23.03
N TYR A 565 13.64 30.18 -23.11
CA TYR A 565 14.21 31.11 -22.13
C TYR A 565 14.55 32.47 -22.76
N ASP A 566 14.15 33.58 -22.15
CA ASP A 566 14.58 34.91 -22.60
C ASP A 566 16.00 35.24 -22.10
N LEU A 567 16.99 34.94 -22.95
CA LEU A 567 18.39 35.23 -22.69
C LEU A 567 18.84 36.60 -23.26
N SER A 568 17.92 37.47 -23.67
CA SER A 568 18.25 38.70 -24.42
C SER A 568 18.94 39.80 -23.60
N GLU A 569 18.77 39.81 -22.28
CA GLU A 569 19.50 40.71 -21.37
C GLU A 569 20.79 40.09 -20.78
N CYS A 570 21.14 38.86 -21.17
CA CYS A 570 22.37 38.22 -20.71
C CYS A 570 23.64 38.84 -21.32
N THR A 571 24.77 38.66 -20.65
CA THR A 571 26.08 39.21 -21.05
C THR A 571 27.17 38.13 -21.01
N GLY A 572 28.15 38.22 -21.91
CA GLY A 572 29.08 37.12 -22.21
C GLY A 572 28.61 36.36 -23.45
N VAL A 573 29.12 35.14 -23.64
CA VAL A 573 28.59 34.15 -24.60
C VAL A 573 28.59 32.77 -23.92
N PRO A 574 27.78 31.80 -24.40
CA PRO A 574 27.87 30.43 -23.92
C PRO A 574 29.31 29.92 -23.98
N GLY A 575 29.77 29.24 -22.92
CA GLY A 575 31.14 28.74 -22.77
C GLY A 575 32.21 29.78 -22.42
N ASP A 576 31.95 31.09 -22.54
CA ASP A 576 32.85 32.18 -22.08
C ASP A 576 32.09 33.19 -21.20
N GLY A 577 31.77 32.73 -19.99
CA GLY A 577 31.38 33.59 -18.88
C GLY A 577 30.00 34.24 -18.99
N LEU A 578 29.04 33.54 -19.61
CA LEU A 578 27.63 33.93 -19.69
C LEU A 578 27.04 34.28 -18.31
N ARG A 579 26.28 35.39 -18.24
CA ARG A 579 25.68 35.96 -17.02
C ARG A 579 24.36 36.62 -17.35
N CYS A 580 23.28 36.14 -16.74
CA CYS A 580 21.93 36.68 -16.87
C CYS A 580 21.50 37.40 -15.58
N PRO A 581 20.59 38.39 -15.64
CA PRO A 581 19.83 38.86 -14.48
C PRO A 581 18.92 37.74 -13.97
N ALA A 582 18.82 37.57 -12.65
CA ALA A 582 17.94 36.54 -12.07
C ALA A 582 16.46 36.88 -12.33
N GLU A 583 16.11 38.18 -12.27
CA GLU A 583 14.75 38.69 -12.43
C GLU A 583 14.10 38.49 -13.82
N ASN A 584 14.85 37.98 -14.80
CA ASN A 584 14.38 37.75 -16.17
C ASN A 584 14.26 36.26 -16.54
N LEU A 585 14.72 35.35 -15.68
CA LEU A 585 14.53 33.91 -15.85
C LEU A 585 13.20 33.51 -15.20
N GLN A 586 12.45 32.64 -15.86
CA GLN A 586 11.13 32.15 -15.43
C GLN A 586 10.97 30.70 -15.86
N SER A 587 10.19 29.92 -15.11
CA SER A 587 9.90 28.53 -15.50
C SER A 587 9.22 28.44 -16.87
N ALA A 588 9.57 27.43 -17.65
CA ALA A 588 9.18 27.31 -19.06
C ALA A 588 8.29 26.08 -19.35
N LEU A 589 7.49 25.62 -18.37
CA LEU A 589 6.71 24.38 -18.50
C LEU A 589 5.72 24.37 -19.66
N ASP A 590 5.16 25.51 -20.06
CA ASP A 590 4.20 25.60 -21.17
C ASP A 590 4.87 26.04 -22.51
N CYS A 591 6.18 25.84 -22.63
CA CYS A 591 6.92 26.02 -23.87
C CYS A 591 6.84 24.78 -24.78
N GLU A 592 6.60 24.99 -26.07
CA GLU A 592 6.60 23.94 -27.12
C GLU A 592 8.01 23.49 -27.54
N GLY A 593 9.06 24.18 -27.07
CA GLY A 593 10.48 23.90 -27.34
C GLY A 593 11.14 23.03 -26.29
N TYR A 594 12.48 22.94 -26.36
CA TYR A 594 13.30 22.21 -25.40
C TYR A 594 13.75 23.11 -24.24
N ARG A 595 13.79 22.49 -23.06
CA ARG A 595 14.08 23.09 -21.75
C ARG A 595 14.85 22.08 -20.88
N LEU A 596 15.26 22.48 -19.68
CA LEU A 596 15.64 21.53 -18.65
C LEU A 596 14.38 20.86 -18.04
N PRO A 597 14.47 19.61 -17.55
CA PRO A 597 13.44 19.02 -16.69
C PRO A 597 13.35 19.77 -15.36
N THR A 598 12.20 19.71 -14.70
CA THR A 598 12.11 20.05 -13.27
C THR A 598 12.68 18.92 -12.40
N GLU A 599 12.96 19.20 -11.13
CA GLU A 599 13.45 18.17 -10.21
C GLU A 599 12.45 17.01 -10.06
N ALA A 600 11.15 17.30 -10.11
CA ALA A 600 10.09 16.29 -10.05
C ALA A 600 9.92 15.51 -11.36
N GLU A 601 9.97 16.18 -12.52
CA GLU A 601 9.99 15.48 -13.82
C GLU A 601 11.19 14.55 -13.91
N TRP A 602 12.35 14.99 -13.40
CA TRP A 602 13.56 14.18 -13.36
C TRP A 602 13.44 12.97 -12.43
N GLU A 603 12.95 13.12 -11.20
CA GLU A 603 12.81 11.98 -10.27
C GLU A 603 11.71 11.01 -10.72
N TYR A 604 10.60 11.51 -11.27
CA TYR A 604 9.55 10.69 -11.88
C TYR A 604 10.11 9.86 -13.04
N ALA A 605 10.88 10.51 -13.93
CA ALA A 605 11.52 9.86 -15.06
C ALA A 605 12.61 8.87 -14.66
N TYR A 606 13.39 9.15 -13.60
CA TYR A 606 14.37 8.20 -13.04
C TYR A 606 13.65 6.94 -12.56
N ARG A 607 12.57 7.12 -11.77
CA ARG A 607 11.81 6.04 -11.14
C ARG A 607 11.05 5.20 -12.16
N ALA A 608 10.48 5.80 -13.20
CA ALA A 608 9.77 5.10 -14.28
C ALA A 608 8.75 4.04 -13.78
N GLY A 609 8.08 4.33 -12.67
CA GLY A 609 7.12 3.44 -11.98
C GLY A 609 7.62 2.75 -10.70
N THR A 610 8.91 2.80 -10.36
CA THR A 610 9.45 2.12 -9.17
C THR A 610 9.52 3.00 -7.91
N SER A 611 9.15 2.46 -6.75
CA SER A 611 9.33 3.10 -5.43
C SER A 611 10.77 2.99 -4.88
N THR A 612 11.56 2.04 -5.38
CA THR A 612 12.87 1.63 -4.85
C THR A 612 13.97 2.69 -4.96
N THR A 613 15.06 2.48 -4.20
CA THR A 613 16.23 3.36 -4.09
C THR A 613 16.90 3.64 -5.44
N TYR A 614 17.06 2.59 -6.25
CA TYR A 614 17.41 2.64 -7.68
C TYR A 614 16.26 2.02 -8.47
N TYR A 615 16.15 2.32 -9.77
CA TYR A 615 15.08 1.76 -10.60
C TYR A 615 15.20 0.25 -10.89
N ASN A 616 16.30 -0.39 -10.45
CA ASN A 616 16.50 -1.85 -10.47
C ASN A 616 16.57 -2.49 -9.07
N GLY A 617 16.27 -1.75 -7.99
CA GLY A 617 16.12 -2.31 -6.65
C GLY A 617 16.68 -1.47 -5.49
N ASP A 618 16.70 -2.08 -4.30
CA ASP A 618 17.25 -1.50 -3.06
C ASP A 618 18.61 -2.14 -2.69
N PRO A 619 19.61 -1.36 -2.24
CA PRO A 619 20.93 -1.89 -1.84
C PRO A 619 20.93 -2.51 -0.43
N ASP A 620 21.52 -3.69 -0.28
CA ASP A 620 21.59 -4.43 1.01
C ASP A 620 22.56 -3.84 2.07
N ASP A 621 23.65 -3.18 1.67
CA ASP A 621 24.66 -2.61 2.59
C ASP A 621 25.27 -1.30 2.06
N ARG A 622 25.75 -0.46 2.98
CA ARG A 622 26.30 0.88 2.73
C ARG A 622 27.76 0.85 2.25
N THR A 623 28.12 -0.10 1.39
CA THR A 623 29.43 -0.21 0.74
C THR A 623 29.58 0.85 -0.35
N ALA A 624 30.63 1.67 -0.29
CA ALA A 624 30.70 2.91 -1.10
C ALA A 624 30.72 2.66 -2.62
N CYS A 625 31.59 1.76 -3.09
CA CYS A 625 31.85 1.50 -4.52
C CYS A 625 31.79 0.01 -4.88
N GLU A 626 31.25 -0.82 -3.99
CA GLU A 626 31.05 -2.26 -4.19
C GLU A 626 29.52 -2.47 -4.11
N GLN A 627 28.85 -2.39 -5.27
CA GLN A 627 27.39 -2.29 -5.38
C GLN A 627 26.91 -2.98 -6.68
N PRO A 628 26.51 -4.26 -6.63
CA PRO A 628 26.16 -5.03 -7.83
C PRO A 628 25.05 -4.39 -8.67
N LEU A 629 23.99 -3.86 -8.03
CA LEU A 629 22.88 -3.20 -8.72
C LEU A 629 23.35 -2.04 -9.62
N LEU A 630 24.40 -1.30 -9.22
CA LEU A 630 24.91 -0.17 -9.98
C LEU A 630 25.90 -0.56 -11.08
N GLU A 631 26.38 -1.81 -11.13
CA GLU A 631 27.33 -2.24 -12.17
C GLU A 631 26.67 -2.34 -13.56
N GLU A 632 25.37 -2.60 -13.60
CA GLU A 632 24.58 -2.79 -14.82
C GLU A 632 23.92 -1.49 -15.33
N ILE A 633 23.58 -0.55 -14.45
CA ILE A 633 22.82 0.67 -14.77
C ILE A 633 23.60 2.00 -14.73
N ALA A 634 24.84 2.03 -14.21
CA ALA A 634 25.52 3.29 -13.90
C ALA A 634 27.04 3.30 -14.18
N ASN A 635 27.55 4.44 -14.68
CA ASN A 635 28.97 4.78 -14.60
C ASN A 635 29.26 5.43 -13.23
N PHE A 636 29.91 4.74 -12.31
CA PHE A 636 30.08 5.17 -10.92
C PHE A 636 31.42 4.73 -10.30
N CYS A 637 31.69 5.08 -9.04
CA CYS A 637 33.00 4.88 -8.41
C CYS A 637 33.48 3.43 -8.30
N GLY A 638 32.63 2.43 -8.57
CA GLY A 638 33.02 1.02 -8.70
C GLY A 638 33.57 0.63 -10.08
N ASN A 639 33.14 1.30 -11.16
CA ASN A 639 33.46 0.92 -12.54
C ASN A 639 34.00 2.07 -13.43
N CYS A 640 34.19 3.27 -12.90
CA CYS A 640 34.47 4.49 -13.68
C CYS A 640 35.86 4.64 -14.33
N SER A 641 36.82 3.73 -14.11
CA SER A 641 38.19 3.86 -14.64
C SER A 641 38.24 3.81 -16.17
N VAL A 642 39.05 4.68 -16.79
CA VAL A 642 39.11 4.89 -18.26
C VAL A 642 40.55 4.94 -18.80
N ASP A 643 40.73 4.50 -20.05
CA ASP A 643 42.04 4.29 -20.71
C ASP A 643 42.56 5.50 -21.53
N TYR A 644 41.88 6.66 -21.50
CA TYR A 644 42.27 7.88 -22.24
C TYR A 644 43.08 8.90 -21.39
N GLU A 645 43.76 9.87 -22.03
CA GLU A 645 44.76 10.73 -21.34
C GLU A 645 44.18 11.70 -20.28
N GLN A 646 42.91 12.06 -20.39
CA GLN A 646 42.21 12.99 -19.50
C GLN A 646 41.48 12.22 -18.38
N THR A 647 42.15 11.82 -17.31
CA THR A 647 41.48 11.15 -16.17
C THR A 647 41.25 12.09 -14.98
N PHE A 648 40.23 11.80 -14.18
CA PHE A 648 39.86 12.52 -12.97
C PHE A 648 40.13 11.69 -11.70
N ASP A 649 40.65 12.35 -10.67
CA ASP A 649 40.99 11.74 -9.38
C ASP A 649 39.85 11.94 -8.38
N CYS A 650 39.04 10.90 -8.17
CA CYS A 650 37.92 10.93 -7.22
C CYS A 650 38.39 10.94 -5.74
N SER A 651 39.68 10.68 -5.45
CA SER A 651 40.21 10.44 -4.09
C SER A 651 40.59 11.70 -3.28
N GLY A 652 40.21 12.89 -3.75
CA GLY A 652 40.70 14.22 -3.37
C GLY A 652 40.91 14.52 -1.87
N GLU A 653 41.87 15.44 -1.60
CA GLU A 653 42.54 15.64 -0.29
C GLU A 653 41.63 15.57 0.96
N GLY A 654 41.63 14.40 1.62
CA GLY A 654 41.46 14.29 3.07
C GLY A 654 40.39 13.32 3.57
N SER A 655 39.47 12.85 2.72
CA SER A 655 38.23 12.21 3.21
C SER A 655 38.04 10.74 2.84
N ARG A 656 38.45 10.28 1.64
CA ARG A 656 38.06 8.97 1.10
C ARG A 656 39.20 8.25 0.34
N PRO A 657 40.16 7.60 1.04
CA PRO A 657 41.34 6.97 0.44
C PRO A 657 41.07 5.62 -0.26
N HIS A 658 39.85 5.43 -0.78
CA HIS A 658 39.38 4.18 -1.41
C HIS A 658 38.69 4.40 -2.78
N LEU A 659 38.62 5.65 -3.26
CA LEU A 659 38.05 5.98 -4.57
C LEU A 659 39.14 5.87 -5.67
N PRO A 660 38.79 5.53 -6.93
CA PRO A 660 39.78 5.45 -8.01
C PRO A 660 40.37 6.81 -8.36
N THR A 661 41.54 6.79 -9.02
CA THR A 661 42.32 7.98 -9.41
C THR A 661 42.31 8.27 -10.91
N ASP A 662 41.64 7.43 -11.68
CA ASP A 662 41.75 7.29 -13.14
C ASP A 662 40.39 7.23 -13.85
N CYS A 663 39.38 7.93 -13.31
CA CYS A 663 38.00 7.86 -13.80
C CYS A 663 37.62 8.93 -14.83
N GLY A 664 36.51 8.69 -15.53
CA GLY A 664 35.88 9.67 -16.41
C GLY A 664 34.51 9.24 -16.93
N THR A 665 33.96 10.02 -17.85
CA THR A 665 32.70 9.73 -18.54
C THR A 665 32.82 8.57 -19.52
N ARG A 666 31.66 8.03 -19.93
CA ARG A 666 31.53 6.98 -20.94
C ARG A 666 30.55 7.44 -22.04
N PRO A 667 30.56 6.82 -23.23
CA PRO A 667 29.50 7.00 -24.21
C PRO A 667 28.13 6.78 -23.56
N VAL A 668 27.15 7.60 -23.90
CA VAL A 668 25.78 7.41 -23.41
C VAL A 668 25.19 6.08 -23.90
N ALA A 669 24.22 5.54 -23.17
CA ALA A 669 23.69 4.18 -23.38
C ALA A 669 24.76 3.07 -23.31
N SER A 670 25.81 3.26 -22.50
CA SER A 670 26.79 2.20 -22.16
C SER A 670 26.28 1.18 -21.13
N PHE A 671 25.13 1.46 -20.51
CA PHE A 671 24.49 0.73 -19.42
C PHE A 671 23.04 0.41 -19.78
N GLU A 672 22.36 -0.39 -18.97
CA GLU A 672 20.95 -0.69 -19.21
C GLU A 672 20.06 0.56 -18.95
N PRO A 673 18.93 0.72 -19.67
CA PRO A 673 17.98 1.79 -19.41
C PRO A 673 16.98 1.38 -18.32
N ASN A 674 16.27 2.36 -17.78
CA ASN A 674 15.08 2.12 -16.95
C ASN A 674 13.86 1.70 -17.80
N PRO A 675 12.72 1.31 -17.18
CA PRO A 675 11.52 0.84 -17.88
C PRO A 675 10.94 1.78 -18.97
N TRP A 676 11.27 3.07 -18.97
CA TRP A 676 10.81 4.04 -19.98
C TRP A 676 11.86 4.32 -21.09
N GLY A 677 12.96 3.57 -21.11
CA GLY A 677 14.01 3.72 -22.12
C GLY A 677 14.99 4.87 -21.85
N LEU A 678 15.09 5.32 -20.59
CA LEU A 678 16.04 6.35 -20.17
C LEU A 678 17.34 5.70 -19.68
N PHE A 679 18.43 6.00 -20.37
CA PHE A 679 19.80 5.57 -20.07
C PHE A 679 20.51 6.57 -19.16
N ASP A 680 21.54 6.10 -18.45
CA ASP A 680 22.49 6.91 -17.66
C ASP A 680 21.86 7.80 -16.57
N MET A 681 20.60 7.55 -16.18
CA MET A 681 19.88 8.29 -15.12
C MET A 681 20.58 8.22 -13.75
N ALA A 682 21.51 7.29 -13.55
CA ALA A 682 22.39 7.19 -12.40
C ALA A 682 23.86 7.22 -12.83
N GLY A 683 24.63 8.16 -12.29
CA GLY A 683 26.05 8.29 -12.58
C GLY A 683 26.34 8.99 -13.92
N ASN A 684 27.47 8.63 -14.54
CA ASN A 684 28.07 9.32 -15.70
C ASN A 684 28.29 10.83 -15.44
N VAL A 685 27.38 11.76 -15.76
CA VAL A 685 27.44 13.16 -15.28
C VAL A 685 26.18 13.61 -14.53
N ASP A 686 26.39 14.45 -13.50
CA ASP A 686 25.29 15.02 -12.74
C ASP A 686 24.49 16.02 -13.59
N GLU A 687 23.19 15.77 -13.70
CA GLU A 687 22.32 16.47 -14.66
C GLU A 687 21.73 17.75 -14.05
N TYR A 688 21.90 18.88 -14.74
CA TYR A 688 21.23 20.13 -14.40
C TYR A 688 19.71 20.03 -14.58
N VAL A 689 18.98 20.19 -13.47
CA VAL A 689 17.52 20.45 -13.47
C VAL A 689 17.24 21.95 -13.44
N TRP A 690 16.00 22.33 -13.71
CA TRP A 690 15.55 23.73 -13.65
C TRP A 690 15.58 24.32 -12.22
N ASP A 691 15.12 23.54 -11.25
CA ASP A 691 14.78 23.98 -9.89
C ASP A 691 15.98 24.48 -9.07
N ALA A 692 15.71 25.36 -8.10
CA ALA A 692 16.69 25.83 -7.13
C ALA A 692 16.57 25.16 -5.75
N ALA A 693 17.65 25.22 -4.97
CA ALA A 693 17.78 24.55 -3.68
C ALA A 693 16.81 25.07 -2.60
N ASP A 694 15.72 24.34 -2.35
CA ASP A 694 14.77 24.59 -1.24
C ASP A 694 14.12 23.28 -0.75
N ALA A 695 13.42 23.33 0.38
CA ALA A 695 12.72 22.19 0.96
C ALA A 695 11.49 21.78 0.15
N TYR A 696 11.21 20.47 0.10
CA TYR A 696 10.00 19.96 -0.54
C TYR A 696 8.71 20.47 0.15
N PRO A 697 7.68 20.86 -0.61
CA PRO A 697 6.34 21.10 -0.07
C PRO A 697 5.67 19.76 0.29
N ALA A 698 4.65 19.78 1.15
CA ALA A 698 3.95 18.56 1.55
C ALA A 698 3.16 17.88 0.40
N PHE A 699 2.81 18.67 -0.62
CA PHE A 699 2.29 18.23 -1.91
C PHE A 699 2.68 19.28 -2.96
N ALA A 700 2.90 18.87 -4.22
CA ALA A 700 2.95 19.82 -5.34
C ALA A 700 2.34 19.27 -6.64
N LEU A 701 1.88 20.19 -7.48
CA LEU A 701 1.46 19.93 -8.85
C LEU A 701 2.40 20.65 -9.80
N ASP A 702 2.99 19.94 -10.76
CA ASP A 702 3.96 20.46 -11.71
C ASP A 702 5.04 21.37 -11.07
N PRO A 703 5.68 20.96 -9.94
CA PRO A 703 6.64 21.83 -9.27
C PRO A 703 7.84 22.17 -10.17
N THR A 704 8.21 23.45 -10.14
CA THR A 704 9.38 24.03 -10.82
C THR A 704 10.41 24.58 -9.83
N GLY A 705 10.24 24.26 -8.54
CA GLY A 705 10.97 24.87 -7.44
C GLY A 705 10.78 26.40 -7.35
N PRO A 706 11.55 27.07 -6.49
CA PRO A 706 11.67 28.52 -6.53
C PRO A 706 12.59 28.98 -7.67
N GLU A 707 12.31 30.17 -8.22
CA GLU A 707 13.09 30.77 -9.30
C GLU A 707 14.61 30.86 -8.96
N PRO A 708 15.51 30.50 -9.90
CA PRO A 708 16.92 30.27 -9.57
C PRO A 708 17.71 31.53 -9.21
N THR A 709 18.21 31.57 -7.97
CA THR A 709 18.89 32.73 -7.36
C THR A 709 20.42 32.61 -7.26
N GLY A 710 21.03 31.61 -7.92
CA GLY A 710 22.49 31.45 -8.01
C GLY A 710 23.02 30.05 -7.70
N THR A 711 22.15 29.20 -7.15
CA THR A 711 22.38 27.77 -6.88
C THR A 711 21.18 27.01 -7.46
N VAL A 712 21.45 25.89 -8.12
CA VAL A 712 20.51 25.09 -8.93
C VAL A 712 20.68 23.62 -8.58
N GLY A 713 19.61 22.84 -8.78
CA GLY A 713 19.63 21.39 -8.60
C GLY A 713 20.54 20.70 -9.61
N ILE A 714 21.19 19.64 -9.14
CA ILE A 714 21.81 18.59 -9.97
C ILE A 714 21.39 17.23 -9.42
N ARG A 715 21.02 16.30 -10.31
CA ARG A 715 20.53 14.96 -9.95
C ARG A 715 21.34 13.87 -10.66
N GLY A 716 21.04 12.59 -10.41
CA GLY A 716 21.74 11.42 -10.97
C GLY A 716 23.14 11.13 -10.37
N SER A 717 23.85 12.17 -9.91
CA SER A 717 25.28 12.12 -9.59
C SER A 717 26.12 11.77 -10.82
N ASN A 718 27.41 11.48 -10.64
CA ASN A 718 28.38 11.35 -11.73
C ASN A 718 29.28 10.12 -11.56
N PHE A 719 30.28 9.96 -12.42
CA PHE A 719 31.25 8.85 -12.37
C PHE A 719 32.04 8.72 -11.03
N CYS A 720 32.22 9.80 -10.25
CA CYS A 720 32.77 9.70 -8.87
C CYS A 720 31.68 9.40 -7.81
N GLY A 721 30.43 9.27 -8.22
CA GLY A 721 29.27 8.92 -7.40
C GLY A 721 29.43 7.56 -6.73
N TYR A 722 28.85 7.45 -5.55
CA TYR A 722 28.90 6.30 -4.65
C TYR A 722 27.48 6.02 -4.16
N GLN A 723 27.21 4.83 -3.62
CA GLN A 723 25.85 4.28 -3.48
C GLN A 723 24.76 5.29 -3.01
N SER A 724 25.04 6.10 -1.98
CA SER A 724 24.04 7.02 -1.42
C SER A 724 23.80 8.30 -2.21
N VAL A 725 24.56 8.61 -3.27
CA VAL A 725 24.29 9.79 -4.11
C VAL A 725 23.72 9.46 -5.49
N LEU A 726 23.71 8.18 -5.87
CA LEU A 726 23.20 7.69 -7.17
C LEU A 726 21.69 7.34 -7.11
N ARG A 727 21.04 7.60 -5.97
CA ARG A 727 19.65 7.21 -5.66
C ARG A 727 18.66 8.17 -6.33
N ALA A 728 17.44 7.69 -6.61
CA ALA A 728 16.33 8.51 -7.10
C ALA A 728 16.16 9.81 -6.31
N ALA A 729 16.18 9.71 -4.98
CA ALA A 729 15.90 10.80 -4.05
C ALA A 729 17.11 11.68 -3.66
N ASP A 730 18.36 11.40 -4.10
CA ASP A 730 19.52 12.18 -3.63
C ASP A 730 19.57 13.58 -4.25
N ARG A 731 19.52 14.61 -3.39
CA ARG A 731 19.45 16.02 -3.79
C ARG A 731 20.83 16.67 -3.66
N ASN A 732 21.38 17.13 -4.77
CA ASN A 732 22.66 17.82 -4.80
C ASN A 732 22.54 19.15 -5.55
N PHE A 733 23.45 20.08 -5.29
CA PHE A 733 23.30 21.48 -5.69
C PHE A 733 24.59 22.11 -6.19
N ALA A 734 24.53 22.71 -7.38
CA ALA A 734 25.64 23.39 -8.03
C ALA A 734 25.40 24.90 -8.11
N SER A 735 26.47 25.70 -8.21
CA SER A 735 26.28 27.12 -8.56
C SER A 735 26.11 27.25 -10.07
N TRP A 736 25.10 27.99 -10.51
CA TRP A 736 24.69 28.17 -11.91
C TRP A 736 25.76 28.78 -12.86
N THR A 737 26.92 29.18 -12.34
CA THR A 737 28.07 29.70 -13.09
C THR A 737 29.37 28.91 -12.87
N ARG A 738 29.28 27.75 -12.21
CA ARG A 738 30.39 26.82 -11.99
C ARG A 738 30.30 25.70 -13.02
N ALA A 739 31.16 25.76 -14.03
CA ALA A 739 31.47 24.60 -14.84
C ALA A 739 32.21 23.54 -14.01
N ALA A 740 31.87 22.28 -14.23
CA ALA A 740 32.56 21.14 -13.66
C ALA A 740 32.59 20.00 -14.68
N SER A 741 33.70 19.25 -14.72
CA SER A 741 33.84 18.09 -15.61
C SER A 741 33.03 16.88 -15.15
N SER A 742 32.10 17.07 -14.23
CA SER A 742 31.18 16.05 -13.73
C SER A 742 29.72 16.41 -13.95
N SER A 743 29.43 17.59 -14.52
CA SER A 743 28.08 18.15 -14.64
C SER A 743 27.70 18.35 -16.11
N GLY A 744 26.54 17.84 -16.49
CA GLY A 744 25.97 17.92 -17.83
C GLY A 744 24.49 18.27 -17.82
N LEU A 745 23.73 17.80 -18.80
CA LEU A 745 22.31 18.07 -18.94
C LEU A 745 21.58 16.99 -19.76
N ARG A 746 20.27 16.95 -19.59
CA ARG A 746 19.30 16.23 -20.41
C ARG A 746 18.18 17.19 -20.81
N LEU A 747 17.65 17.09 -22.03
CA LEU A 747 16.57 17.96 -22.47
C LEU A 747 15.19 17.37 -22.17
N ALA A 748 14.30 18.21 -21.64
CA ALA A 748 12.87 17.98 -21.54
C ALA A 748 12.10 18.84 -22.54
N ARG A 749 10.90 18.40 -22.92
CA ARG A 749 9.98 19.12 -23.82
C ARG A 749 8.54 18.82 -23.44
N THR A 750 7.73 19.85 -23.23
CA THR A 750 6.29 19.68 -23.02
C THR A 750 5.59 19.47 -24.37
N TRP A 751 4.71 18.46 -24.45
CA TRP A 751 3.85 18.29 -25.62
C TRP A 751 2.52 19.03 -25.45
N ARG A 752 1.80 18.75 -24.36
CA ARG A 752 0.56 19.42 -23.97
C ARG A 752 0.26 19.17 -22.50
N LYS A 753 -0.64 19.97 -21.94
CA LYS A 753 -1.33 19.61 -20.69
C LYS A 753 -2.35 18.48 -20.97
N ALA A 754 -2.52 17.59 -20.00
CA ALA A 754 -3.60 16.61 -19.97
C ALA A 754 -4.97 17.30 -19.84
N THR A 755 -6.02 16.63 -20.31
CA THR A 755 -7.41 16.98 -20.02
C THR A 755 -7.86 16.41 -18.68
N GLU A 756 -8.99 16.89 -18.13
CA GLU A 756 -9.57 16.36 -16.88
C GLU A 756 -10.00 14.88 -16.99
N GLU A 757 -10.20 14.38 -18.23
CA GLU A 757 -10.50 12.96 -18.52
C GLU A 757 -9.23 12.09 -18.59
N GLU A 758 -8.05 12.68 -18.75
CA GLU A 758 -6.75 11.99 -18.81
C GLU A 758 -5.94 12.10 -17.51
N PHE A 759 -6.22 13.14 -16.70
CA PHE A 759 -5.53 13.42 -15.45
C PHE A 759 -6.43 14.25 -14.52
N SER A 760 -7.18 13.59 -13.65
CA SER A 760 -8.11 14.24 -12.73
C SER A 760 -7.38 14.88 -11.55
N LEU A 761 -7.39 16.22 -11.48
CA LEU A 761 -6.92 16.93 -10.30
C LEU A 761 -7.79 16.67 -9.07
N ASP A 762 -9.06 16.31 -9.26
CA ASP A 762 -9.96 15.99 -8.14
C ASP A 762 -9.58 14.66 -7.47
N GLU A 763 -9.17 13.63 -8.22
CA GLU A 763 -8.71 12.36 -7.62
C GLU A 763 -7.39 12.54 -6.85
N ILE A 764 -6.53 13.42 -7.34
CA ILE A 764 -5.26 13.73 -6.68
C ILE A 764 -5.45 14.62 -5.45
N CYS A 765 -6.40 15.57 -5.47
CA CYS A 765 -6.65 16.49 -4.36
C CYS A 765 -7.58 15.95 -3.25
N ASN A 766 -8.45 14.98 -3.52
CA ASN A 766 -9.42 14.51 -2.51
C ASN A 766 -8.84 13.50 -1.50
N ASN A 767 -7.65 12.92 -1.74
CA ASN A 767 -7.08 11.86 -0.90
C ASN A 767 -6.32 12.37 0.34
N GLY A 768 -6.99 13.17 1.16
CA GLY A 768 -6.73 13.33 2.60
C GLY A 768 -5.48 14.11 3.07
N CYS A 769 -4.43 14.26 2.26
CA CYS A 769 -3.18 14.92 2.69
C CYS A 769 -2.49 15.75 1.59
N GLY A 770 -2.74 17.06 1.60
CA GLY A 770 -2.05 18.05 0.75
C GLY A 770 -2.66 18.18 -0.66
N GLY A 771 -2.62 19.37 -1.25
CA GLY A 771 -3.28 19.67 -2.52
C GLY A 771 -2.59 20.74 -3.36
N CYS A 772 -2.96 20.80 -4.64
CA CYS A 772 -2.24 21.46 -5.73
C CYS A 772 -2.10 22.99 -5.62
N VAL A 773 -1.04 23.53 -6.25
CA VAL A 773 -0.88 24.97 -6.53
C VAL A 773 -0.44 25.17 -7.99
N PRO A 774 -1.27 25.73 -8.87
CA PRO A 774 -0.86 26.14 -10.22
C PRO A 774 0.06 27.36 -10.23
N LEU A 775 1.03 27.39 -11.16
CA LEU A 775 2.19 28.29 -11.15
C LEU A 775 1.91 29.79 -11.37
N ASP A 776 0.77 30.17 -11.97
CA ASP A 776 0.44 31.57 -12.32
C ASP A 776 -0.01 32.45 -11.12
N ALA A 777 0.05 31.95 -9.88
CA ALA A 777 -0.46 32.65 -8.70
C ALA A 777 0.50 33.75 -8.18
N PRO A 778 0.10 35.05 -8.11
CA PRO A 778 0.98 36.12 -7.63
C PRO A 778 1.43 35.93 -6.17
N PRO A 779 2.64 36.40 -5.77
CA PRO A 779 3.16 36.21 -4.41
C PRO A 779 2.22 36.77 -3.33
N GLY A 780 1.77 35.89 -2.43
CA GLY A 780 0.78 36.22 -1.38
C GLY A 780 -0.69 36.05 -1.81
N THR A 781 -0.96 35.43 -2.96
CA THR A 781 -2.30 34.93 -3.32
C THR A 781 -2.54 33.61 -2.60
N PRO A 782 -3.60 33.46 -1.78
CA PRO A 782 -3.93 32.18 -1.16
C PRO A 782 -4.39 31.15 -2.20
N CYS A 783 -4.14 29.87 -1.93
CA CYS A 783 -4.81 28.77 -2.62
C CYS A 783 -6.33 28.95 -2.46
N GLY A 784 -7.06 29.09 -3.56
CA GLY A 784 -8.45 29.53 -3.52
C GLY A 784 -9.46 28.40 -3.27
N PRO A 785 -10.71 28.73 -2.94
CA PRO A 785 -11.18 29.92 -2.20
C PRO A 785 -11.26 29.66 -0.68
N CYS A 786 -11.09 28.40 -0.26
CA CYS A 786 -11.39 27.86 1.06
C CYS A 786 -10.19 27.02 1.57
N GLY A 787 -9.03 27.66 1.82
CA GLY A 787 -7.80 26.98 2.24
C GLY A 787 -7.79 26.42 3.68
N ALA A 788 -6.83 25.56 4.00
CA ALA A 788 -6.73 24.88 5.31
C ALA A 788 -6.59 25.86 6.51
N ASP A 789 -5.94 27.00 6.30
CA ASP A 789 -5.88 28.12 7.26
C ASP A 789 -6.97 29.18 6.99
N ALA A 790 -8.13 28.78 6.45
CA ALA A 790 -9.25 29.68 6.14
C ALA A 790 -10.63 29.08 6.47
N TYR A 791 -10.74 28.25 7.52
CA TYR A 791 -12.02 27.79 8.09
C TYR A 791 -12.75 28.91 8.87
N VAL A 792 -13.02 30.04 8.21
CA VAL A 792 -13.83 31.14 8.73
C VAL A 792 -15.30 30.72 8.75
N CYS A 793 -15.79 30.34 9.93
CA CYS A 793 -17.20 30.07 10.16
C CYS A 793 -17.87 31.37 10.62
N ASP A 794 -18.28 32.22 9.67
CA ASP A 794 -18.82 33.56 9.96
C ASP A 794 -20.32 33.52 10.35
N GLY A 795 -20.62 32.84 11.45
CA GLY A 795 -21.80 33.13 12.30
C GLY A 795 -23.18 32.55 11.95
N GLU A 796 -23.43 32.01 10.75
CA GLU A 796 -24.65 31.22 10.45
C GLU A 796 -24.34 30.02 9.51
N ASP A 797 -24.91 28.84 9.81
CA ASP A 797 -24.49 27.51 9.32
C ASP A 797 -24.58 27.25 7.79
N ALA A 798 -23.55 27.63 7.02
CA ALA A 798 -23.06 26.91 5.83
C ALA A 798 -21.89 27.62 5.14
N THR A 799 -20.84 26.90 4.73
CA THR A 799 -19.85 27.41 3.77
C THR A 799 -20.29 27.11 2.34
N VAL A 800 -20.60 28.16 1.57
CA VAL A 800 -20.85 28.08 0.12
C VAL A 800 -19.59 28.49 -0.64
N CYS A 801 -18.79 27.51 -1.06
CA CYS A 801 -17.63 27.72 -1.94
C CYS A 801 -18.09 27.49 -3.40
N ASP A 802 -17.93 28.50 -4.25
CA ASP A 802 -18.41 28.62 -5.65
C ASP A 802 -19.87 28.19 -5.97
N GLY A 803 -20.78 28.29 -5.00
CA GLY A 803 -22.22 28.07 -5.19
C GLY A 803 -22.72 26.68 -4.81
N GLN A 804 -21.83 25.78 -4.38
CA GLN A 804 -22.18 24.52 -3.70
C GLN A 804 -21.80 24.59 -2.22
N THR A 805 -22.51 23.84 -1.38
CA THR A 805 -22.25 23.75 0.06
C THR A 805 -21.22 22.67 0.31
N VAL A 806 -20.05 23.02 0.87
CA VAL A 806 -18.91 22.11 0.96
C VAL A 806 -18.83 21.41 2.32
N CYS A 807 -18.66 22.16 3.42
CA CYS A 807 -18.51 21.58 4.77
C CYS A 807 -19.64 22.02 5.72
N ASN A 808 -20.19 21.06 6.46
CA ASN A 808 -20.98 21.27 7.67
C ASN A 808 -20.35 20.43 8.81
N PRO A 809 -19.48 21.01 9.66
CA PRO A 809 -18.94 20.30 10.81
C PRO A 809 -20.08 19.76 11.70
N GLY A 810 -20.08 18.47 11.99
CA GLY A 810 -21.18 17.81 12.70
C GLY A 810 -22.29 17.20 11.83
N GLN A 811 -22.24 17.36 10.50
CA GLN A 811 -23.12 16.59 9.59
C GLN A 811 -22.89 15.08 9.76
N PHE A 812 -23.94 14.30 9.99
CA PHE A 812 -23.83 12.83 10.09
C PHE A 812 -23.30 12.21 8.79
N CYS A 813 -22.41 11.24 8.94
CA CYS A 813 -21.78 10.49 7.86
C CYS A 813 -21.63 9.00 8.22
N SER A 814 -21.46 8.17 7.20
CA SER A 814 -21.07 6.76 7.31
C SER A 814 -19.70 6.49 6.70
N SER A 815 -19.19 7.42 5.89
CA SER A 815 -17.91 7.35 5.16
C SER A 815 -17.45 8.76 4.77
N ASP A 816 -16.16 8.93 4.44
CA ASP A 816 -15.61 10.24 4.06
C ASP A 816 -16.32 10.87 2.84
N SER A 817 -16.89 10.05 1.95
CA SER A 817 -17.70 10.50 0.80
C SER A 817 -19.00 11.24 1.18
N ASP A 818 -19.47 11.15 2.43
CA ASP A 818 -20.58 11.97 2.94
C ASP A 818 -20.12 13.38 3.39
N CYS A 819 -18.80 13.65 3.37
CA CYS A 819 -18.14 14.82 3.94
C CYS A 819 -17.18 15.51 2.94
N PRO A 820 -17.67 16.20 1.89
CA PRO A 820 -16.82 16.93 0.95
C PRO A 820 -15.87 17.91 1.68
N GLY A 821 -14.59 17.93 1.31
CA GLY A 821 -13.57 18.80 1.94
C GLY A 821 -13.38 18.58 3.46
N SER A 822 -13.80 17.43 3.97
CA SER A 822 -13.76 17.03 5.38
C SER A 822 -13.53 15.51 5.51
N ASN A 823 -13.37 14.99 6.72
CA ASN A 823 -13.36 13.55 6.99
C ASN A 823 -14.54 13.15 7.88
N CYS A 824 -14.96 11.89 7.80
CA CYS A 824 -16.02 11.30 8.60
C CYS A 824 -15.48 10.81 9.95
N SER A 825 -15.16 11.76 10.83
CA SER A 825 -14.67 11.49 12.17
C SER A 825 -15.82 11.19 13.14
N ASN A 826 -15.80 10.05 13.83
CA ASN A 826 -16.82 9.70 14.84
C ASN A 826 -18.27 9.68 14.28
N GLY A 827 -18.45 9.38 12.98
CA GLY A 827 -19.76 9.42 12.32
C GLY A 827 -20.29 10.84 12.04
N HIS A 828 -19.43 11.86 12.14
CA HIS A 828 -19.72 13.24 11.82
C HIS A 828 -18.60 13.88 10.95
N CYS A 829 -18.94 14.82 10.07
CA CYS A 829 -17.94 15.53 9.27
C CYS A 829 -17.08 16.47 10.15
N ALA A 830 -15.76 16.40 9.99
CA ALA A 830 -14.77 17.26 10.66
C ALA A 830 -13.69 17.75 9.67
N PRO A 831 -12.97 18.86 9.94
CA PRO A 831 -11.81 19.25 9.14
C PRO A 831 -10.67 18.21 9.23
N PRO A 832 -9.88 17.98 8.17
CA PRO A 832 -8.76 17.04 8.22
C PRO A 832 -7.78 17.34 9.36
N GLY A 833 -7.37 16.30 10.09
CA GLY A 833 -6.55 16.42 11.31
C GLY A 833 -7.32 16.77 12.59
N PHE A 834 -8.65 16.93 12.51
CA PHE A 834 -9.53 17.17 13.66
C PHE A 834 -10.59 16.08 13.79
N VAL A 835 -11.16 15.99 15.00
CA VAL A 835 -12.22 15.08 15.42
C VAL A 835 -13.43 15.90 15.85
N TYR A 836 -14.62 15.50 15.40
CA TYR A 836 -15.87 16.04 15.92
C TYR A 836 -16.24 15.35 17.24
N VAL A 837 -16.28 16.14 18.32
CA VAL A 837 -16.73 15.69 19.63
C VAL A 837 -18.15 16.22 19.87
N PRO A 838 -19.17 15.34 19.99
CA PRO A 838 -20.58 15.75 20.15
C PRO A 838 -20.84 16.37 21.52
N GLU A 839 -21.97 17.08 21.66
CA GLU A 839 -22.50 17.46 22.96
C GLU A 839 -23.01 16.23 23.76
N GLY A 840 -23.02 16.29 25.09
CA GLY A 840 -23.48 15.15 25.90
C GLY A 840 -23.19 15.21 27.39
N GLU A 841 -23.49 14.12 28.09
CA GLU A 841 -23.28 13.97 29.54
C GLU A 841 -22.31 12.83 29.85
N PHE A 842 -21.40 13.05 30.79
CA PHE A 842 -20.50 12.01 31.31
C PHE A 842 -20.21 12.15 32.80
N THR A 843 -19.67 11.07 33.39
CA THR A 843 -19.17 11.09 34.77
C THR A 843 -17.68 11.38 34.77
N MET A 844 -17.30 12.58 35.21
CA MET A 844 -15.91 13.01 35.33
C MET A 844 -15.32 12.57 36.67
N GLY A 845 -14.05 12.14 36.66
CA GLY A 845 -13.34 11.61 37.85
C GLY A 845 -13.50 10.10 38.06
N SER A 846 -12.74 9.55 38.99
CA SER A 846 -12.61 8.10 39.20
C SER A 846 -13.46 7.57 40.37
N PRO A 847 -14.04 6.36 40.25
CA PRO A 847 -14.78 5.74 41.34
C PRO A 847 -13.84 5.39 42.50
N VAL A 848 -14.35 5.37 43.73
CA VAL A 848 -13.58 5.11 44.97
C VAL A 848 -12.87 3.74 44.98
N SER A 849 -13.21 2.84 44.05
CA SER A 849 -12.59 1.54 43.83
C SER A 849 -11.46 1.51 42.79
N GLU A 850 -11.23 2.59 42.05
CA GLU A 850 -10.21 2.63 40.98
C GLU A 850 -8.79 2.56 41.57
N PRO A 851 -7.92 1.64 41.10
CA PRO A 851 -6.52 1.61 41.51
C PRO A 851 -5.80 2.94 41.24
N SER A 852 -4.98 3.38 42.19
CA SER A 852 -4.17 4.60 42.12
C SER A 852 -4.93 5.94 42.01
N ARG A 853 -6.25 5.97 42.22
CA ARG A 853 -7.03 7.19 42.44
C ARG A 853 -6.47 8.08 43.57
N GLU A 854 -6.34 9.37 43.30
CA GLU A 854 -6.02 10.43 44.28
C GLU A 854 -7.29 11.10 44.88
N ASP A 855 -7.10 11.92 45.92
CA ASP A 855 -8.20 12.54 46.69
C ASP A 855 -9.05 13.53 45.87
N LEU A 856 -8.51 14.18 44.83
CA LEU A 856 -9.17 15.25 44.05
C LEU A 856 -9.90 14.77 42.78
N GLU A 857 -10.16 13.46 42.68
CA GLU A 857 -10.84 12.82 41.55
C GLU A 857 -12.28 12.40 41.95
N GLU A 858 -13.05 13.29 42.61
CA GLU A 858 -14.41 12.97 43.05
C GLU A 858 -15.40 12.90 41.88
N GLN A 859 -16.09 11.76 41.75
CA GLN A 859 -17.06 11.54 40.67
C GLN A 859 -18.25 12.50 40.74
N HIS A 860 -18.47 13.21 39.64
CA HIS A 860 -19.60 14.10 39.42
C HIS A 860 -20.06 14.01 37.95
N GLN A 861 -21.31 14.41 37.69
CA GLN A 861 -21.79 14.53 36.30
C GLN A 861 -21.32 15.85 35.71
N VAL A 862 -20.94 15.82 34.43
CA VAL A 862 -20.73 16.99 33.59
C VAL A 862 -21.57 16.87 32.33
N THR A 863 -22.31 17.93 32.01
CA THR A 863 -23.01 18.16 30.75
C THR A 863 -22.17 19.14 29.92
N LEU A 864 -21.73 18.74 28.74
CA LEU A 864 -21.25 19.67 27.71
C LEU A 864 -22.42 19.96 26.77
N THR A 865 -22.76 21.24 26.59
CA THR A 865 -24.00 21.64 25.86
C THR A 865 -23.78 21.99 24.39
N ARG A 866 -22.52 21.99 23.94
CA ARG A 866 -22.12 22.29 22.57
C ARG A 866 -21.11 21.26 22.07
N PRO A 867 -21.17 20.88 20.78
CA PRO A 867 -20.10 20.12 20.17
C PRO A 867 -18.86 20.99 19.94
N PHE A 868 -17.71 20.35 19.77
CA PHE A 868 -16.45 21.02 19.49
C PHE A 868 -15.56 20.17 18.59
N LEU A 869 -14.68 20.84 17.85
CA LEU A 869 -13.57 20.19 17.13
C LEU A 869 -12.38 20.06 18.08
N MET A 870 -11.74 18.89 18.12
CA MET A 870 -10.48 18.65 18.82
C MET A 870 -9.43 18.12 17.86
N GLN A 871 -8.18 18.56 17.96
CA GLN A 871 -7.09 18.04 17.12
C GLN A 871 -6.86 16.54 17.39
N ALA A 872 -6.75 15.74 16.32
CA ALA A 872 -6.64 14.28 16.39
C ALA A 872 -5.39 13.81 17.15
N THR A 873 -4.26 14.50 16.96
CA THR A 873 -2.98 14.33 17.65
C THR A 873 -2.64 15.58 18.49
N GLU A 874 -1.55 15.54 19.26
CA GLU A 874 -0.98 16.76 19.85
C GLU A 874 -0.43 17.72 18.77
N VAL A 875 -0.22 19.00 19.12
CA VAL A 875 0.42 19.96 18.22
C VAL A 875 1.84 19.50 17.89
N SER A 876 2.17 19.34 16.61
CA SER A 876 3.46 18.79 16.18
C SER A 876 4.59 19.82 16.15
N GLN A 877 5.84 19.36 16.15
CA GLN A 877 7.02 20.21 16.04
C GLN A 877 7.11 20.94 14.69
N GLY A 878 6.49 20.40 13.64
CA GLY A 878 6.34 21.02 12.32
C GLY A 878 5.25 22.09 12.31
N GLN A 879 4.06 21.79 12.87
CA GLN A 879 2.97 22.76 13.06
C GLN A 879 3.44 23.96 13.88
N TRP A 880 4.05 23.71 15.04
CA TRP A 880 4.64 24.75 15.89
C TRP A 880 5.66 25.62 15.13
N ARG A 881 6.53 25.00 14.33
CA ARG A 881 7.59 25.73 13.61
C ARG A 881 7.06 26.60 12.49
N ARG A 882 6.06 26.12 11.74
CA ARG A 882 5.40 26.90 10.67
C ARG A 882 4.74 28.16 11.23
N LEU A 883 4.02 28.04 12.35
CA LEU A 883 3.28 29.17 12.93
C LEU A 883 4.16 30.10 13.81
N MET A 884 5.06 29.54 14.62
CA MET A 884 5.81 30.30 15.66
C MET A 884 7.26 30.60 15.28
N GLY A 885 7.74 30.13 14.12
CA GLY A 885 9.07 30.43 13.58
C GLY A 885 10.25 29.87 14.37
N ASN A 886 10.03 28.91 15.26
CA ASN A 886 11.08 28.27 16.07
C ASN A 886 10.72 26.82 16.43
N ASN A 887 11.58 26.12 17.19
CA ASN A 887 11.23 24.83 17.80
C ASN A 887 11.82 24.80 19.24
N PRO A 888 10.98 24.80 20.30
CA PRO A 888 11.44 24.81 21.69
C PRO A 888 11.92 23.43 22.16
N SER A 889 11.33 22.36 21.61
CA SER A 889 11.43 20.95 22.00
C SER A 889 12.84 20.49 22.38
N THR A 890 12.93 19.56 23.31
CA THR A 890 14.16 18.84 23.68
C THR A 890 14.51 17.78 22.62
N PHE A 891 13.54 16.99 22.18
CA PHE A 891 13.67 15.86 21.25
C PHE A 891 13.49 16.29 19.79
N ARG A 892 14.30 17.26 19.33
CA ARG A 892 14.25 17.80 17.96
C ARG A 892 14.66 16.81 16.87
N LEU A 893 15.32 15.71 17.26
CA LEU A 893 15.74 14.62 16.38
C LEU A 893 14.67 13.52 16.26
N CYS A 894 13.47 13.75 16.84
CA CYS A 894 12.32 12.86 16.69
C CYS A 894 11.65 13.03 15.31
N GLY A 895 11.54 14.26 14.81
CA GLY A 895 10.87 14.59 13.55
C GLY A 895 9.91 15.76 13.68
N ASP A 896 9.31 16.18 12.55
CA ASP A 896 8.31 17.26 12.52
C ASP A 896 6.94 16.81 13.02
N ASP A 897 6.61 15.53 12.87
CA ASP A 897 5.31 14.95 13.24
C ASP A 897 5.28 14.47 14.69
N CYS A 898 6.41 14.51 15.39
CA CYS A 898 6.46 14.36 16.84
C CYS A 898 5.79 15.55 17.54
N PRO A 899 5.21 15.36 18.73
CA PRO A 899 4.60 16.44 19.50
C PRO A 899 5.62 17.52 19.84
N VAL A 900 5.16 18.78 19.89
CA VAL A 900 5.92 19.89 20.45
C VAL A 900 5.92 19.78 21.97
N GLU A 901 7.12 19.80 22.54
CA GLU A 901 7.33 19.77 23.98
C GLU A 901 8.31 20.88 24.42
N THR A 902 8.63 20.95 25.71
CA THR A 902 9.42 22.04 26.29
C THR A 902 8.73 23.42 26.13
N VAL A 903 7.42 23.42 25.83
CA VAL A 903 6.50 24.56 25.89
C VAL A 903 5.94 24.78 27.30
N THR A 904 5.58 26.02 27.62
CA THR A 904 4.85 26.39 28.84
C THR A 904 3.36 26.60 28.56
N TRP A 905 2.53 26.71 29.61
CA TRP A 905 1.09 27.00 29.45
C TRP A 905 0.84 28.30 28.67
N LEU A 906 1.63 29.35 28.94
CA LEU A 906 1.53 30.62 28.21
C LEU A 906 1.95 30.49 26.74
N ASP A 907 2.94 29.66 26.43
CA ASP A 907 3.36 29.39 25.05
C ASP A 907 2.22 28.73 24.25
N ALA A 908 1.47 27.82 24.88
CA ALA A 908 0.32 27.14 24.29
C ALA A 908 -0.90 28.08 24.07
N LEU A 909 -1.20 28.98 25.02
CA LEU A 909 -2.21 30.03 24.81
C LEU A 909 -1.84 30.95 23.64
N ALA A 910 -0.56 31.31 23.53
CA ALA A 910 -0.07 32.18 22.45
C ALA A 910 -0.09 31.49 21.08
N TYR A 911 0.14 30.19 21.01
CA TYR A 911 -0.07 29.38 19.80
C TYR A 911 -1.54 29.34 19.38
N ALA A 912 -2.46 29.08 20.33
CA ALA A 912 -3.89 29.05 20.04
C ALA A 912 -4.42 30.41 19.54
N ASN A 913 -3.95 31.51 20.12
CA ASN A 913 -4.21 32.86 19.59
C ASN A 913 -3.62 33.05 18.18
N ALA A 914 -2.34 32.71 17.97
CA ALA A 914 -1.69 32.87 16.67
C ALA A 914 -2.37 32.04 15.56
N LEU A 915 -2.87 30.85 15.89
CA LEU A 915 -3.62 29.99 14.96
C LEU A 915 -4.99 30.61 14.65
N SER A 916 -5.65 31.21 15.64
CA SER A 916 -6.88 31.98 15.42
C SER A 916 -6.63 33.19 14.51
N GLU A 917 -5.58 33.98 14.77
CA GLU A 917 -5.21 35.15 13.98
C GLU A 917 -4.84 34.77 12.53
N ALA A 918 -4.08 33.69 12.34
CA ALA A 918 -3.74 33.17 11.00
C ALA A 918 -4.99 32.79 10.20
N GLN A 919 -6.00 32.22 10.87
CA GLN A 919 -7.26 31.79 10.27
C GLN A 919 -8.37 32.87 10.28
N ASN A 920 -8.02 34.13 10.59
CA ASN A 920 -8.95 35.28 10.68
C ASN A 920 -10.12 35.07 11.68
N LEU A 921 -9.93 34.21 12.68
CA LEU A 921 -10.86 33.99 13.79
C LEU A 921 -10.56 34.97 14.94
N GLU A 922 -11.52 35.13 15.85
CA GLU A 922 -11.28 35.86 17.10
C GLU A 922 -10.34 35.09 18.05
N THR A 923 -9.62 35.81 18.91
CA THR A 923 -8.71 35.23 19.90
C THR A 923 -9.39 35.07 21.26
N CYS A 924 -9.43 33.84 21.80
CA CYS A 924 -10.10 33.57 23.08
C CYS A 924 -9.34 34.09 24.33
N TYR A 925 -8.08 34.54 24.18
CA TYR A 925 -7.22 34.94 25.31
C TYR A 925 -6.68 36.37 25.17
N ASP A 926 -6.94 37.26 26.15
CA ASP A 926 -6.29 38.57 26.23
C ASP A 926 -4.91 38.45 26.90
N LEU A 927 -3.88 38.29 26.07
CA LEU A 927 -2.48 38.21 26.47
C LEU A 927 -1.81 39.59 26.37
N SER A 928 -1.46 40.14 27.53
CA SER A 928 -0.98 41.52 27.67
C SER A 928 0.35 41.60 28.44
N ASP A 929 0.99 42.78 28.46
CA ASP A 929 2.29 43.02 29.12
C ASP A 929 3.41 41.99 28.77
N CYS A 930 3.29 41.32 27.62
CA CYS A 930 4.12 40.19 27.26
C CYS A 930 5.60 40.53 27.13
N THR A 931 6.44 39.59 27.59
CA THR A 931 7.91 39.61 27.46
C THR A 931 8.41 38.23 27.06
N GLY A 932 9.56 38.18 26.37
CA GLY A 932 10.02 36.96 25.68
C GLY A 932 9.32 36.77 24.34
N SER A 933 9.32 35.55 23.83
CA SER A 933 8.50 35.11 22.68
C SER A 933 8.04 33.67 22.91
N PRO A 934 6.98 33.19 22.23
CA PRO A 934 6.55 31.80 22.33
C PRO A 934 7.69 30.81 22.08
N GLY A 935 7.81 29.78 22.92
CA GLY A 935 8.91 28.81 22.92
C GLY A 935 10.24 29.34 23.49
N ASN A 936 10.29 30.62 23.90
CA ASN A 936 11.49 31.29 24.40
C ASN A 936 11.15 32.25 25.56
N ARG A 937 10.79 31.65 26.70
CA ARG A 937 10.56 32.32 27.99
C ARG A 937 9.45 33.38 27.92
N LEU A 938 8.34 33.05 27.25
CA LEU A 938 7.16 33.89 27.24
C LEU A 938 6.64 34.13 28.66
N SER A 939 6.29 35.37 28.97
CA SER A 939 5.70 35.78 30.25
C SER A 939 4.78 36.96 29.99
N CYS A 940 3.48 36.75 30.15
CA CYS A 940 2.40 37.72 29.91
C CYS A 940 1.49 37.85 31.14
N THR A 941 0.78 38.96 31.24
CA THR A 941 -0.41 39.12 32.08
C THR A 941 -1.63 38.66 31.28
N VAL A 942 -2.33 37.62 31.73
CA VAL A 942 -3.67 37.28 31.21
C VAL A 942 -4.66 38.26 31.84
N GLN A 943 -5.20 39.22 31.07
CA GLN A 943 -6.06 40.29 31.61
C GLN A 943 -7.54 39.91 31.63
N ALA A 944 -8.00 39.22 30.59
CA ALA A 944 -9.29 38.58 30.53
C ALA A 944 -9.15 37.23 29.81
N ALA A 945 -9.69 36.18 30.39
CA ALA A 945 -10.05 35.01 29.60
C ALA A 945 -11.40 35.33 28.93
N ASN A 946 -11.41 35.60 27.63
CA ASN A 946 -12.64 35.61 26.84
C ASN A 946 -13.04 34.17 26.49
N LEU A 947 -12.97 33.28 27.49
CA LEU A 947 -13.78 32.07 27.55
C LEU A 947 -15.19 32.44 28.02
N ASP A 948 -15.79 33.36 27.26
CA ASP A 948 -17.21 33.25 26.99
C ASP A 948 -17.39 31.90 26.26
N PRO A 949 -18.36 31.04 26.63
CA PRO A 949 -18.65 29.81 25.90
C PRO A 949 -18.79 30.02 24.39
N ASP A 950 -19.17 31.24 23.99
CA ASP A 950 -19.40 31.66 22.60
C ASP A 950 -18.11 31.85 21.77
N CYS A 951 -16.89 31.82 22.35
CA CYS A 951 -15.66 32.05 21.56
C CYS A 951 -15.46 31.03 20.42
N LYS A 952 -15.35 31.53 19.18
CA LYS A 952 -15.22 30.73 17.94
C LYS A 952 -13.77 30.57 17.45
N GLY A 953 -12.80 31.07 18.20
CA GLY A 953 -11.37 30.85 17.97
C GLY A 953 -10.86 29.48 18.39
N TRP A 954 -9.58 29.23 18.12
CA TRP A 954 -8.83 28.10 18.68
C TRP A 954 -8.40 28.39 20.12
N ARG A 955 -8.51 27.37 20.97
CA ARG A 955 -8.21 27.44 22.40
C ARG A 955 -7.66 26.11 22.90
N LEU A 956 -7.17 26.08 24.15
CA LEU A 956 -6.95 24.81 24.85
C LEU A 956 -8.32 24.18 25.23
N PRO A 957 -8.41 22.84 25.31
CA PRO A 957 -9.56 22.18 25.92
C PRO A 957 -9.69 22.58 27.39
N THR A 958 -10.94 22.62 27.87
CA THR A 958 -11.18 22.54 29.31
C THR A 958 -10.80 21.15 29.83
N GLU A 959 -10.59 21.02 31.13
CA GLU A 959 -10.29 19.73 31.72
C GLU A 959 -11.44 18.71 31.52
N ALA A 960 -12.69 19.19 31.49
CA ALA A 960 -13.85 18.34 31.24
C ALA A 960 -13.98 17.93 29.78
N GLU A 961 -13.74 18.84 28.83
CA GLU A 961 -13.66 18.52 27.40
C GLU A 961 -12.57 17.47 27.16
N TRP A 962 -11.40 17.62 27.79
CA TRP A 962 -10.30 16.66 27.67
C TRP A 962 -10.66 15.27 28.22
N GLU A 963 -11.24 15.18 29.42
CA GLU A 963 -11.61 13.87 29.99
C GLU A 963 -12.80 13.23 29.24
N TYR A 964 -13.74 14.03 28.74
CA TYR A 964 -14.84 13.56 27.89
C TYR A 964 -14.31 12.96 26.59
N ALA A 965 -13.46 13.73 25.89
CA ALA A 965 -12.83 13.36 24.64
C ALA A 965 -11.93 12.12 24.80
N TYR A 966 -11.14 12.06 25.88
CA TYR A 966 -10.34 10.87 26.24
C TYR A 966 -11.21 9.62 26.38
N ARG A 967 -12.33 9.74 27.13
CA ARG A 967 -13.18 8.61 27.48
C ARG A 967 -13.96 8.08 26.29
N ALA A 968 -14.34 8.92 25.33
CA ALA A 968 -15.09 8.53 24.14
C ALA A 968 -16.29 7.59 24.44
N GLY A 969 -17.09 7.97 25.45
CA GLY A 969 -18.25 7.19 25.93
C GLY A 969 -17.94 6.06 26.93
N THR A 970 -16.66 5.74 27.18
CA THR A 970 -16.26 4.73 28.19
C THR A 970 -16.31 5.27 29.63
N SER A 971 -16.32 4.36 30.61
CA SER A 971 -16.36 4.69 32.05
C SER A 971 -15.28 3.99 32.89
N SER A 972 -14.38 3.27 32.23
CA SER A 972 -13.22 2.57 32.80
C SER A 972 -12.03 3.52 33.06
N MET A 973 -10.95 2.97 33.64
CA MET A 973 -9.69 3.67 33.89
C MET A 973 -9.03 4.19 32.60
N PHE A 974 -9.00 3.35 31.56
CA PHE A 974 -8.57 3.67 30.19
C PHE A 974 -9.74 3.47 29.24
N TYR A 975 -9.70 4.06 28.03
CA TYR A 975 -10.71 3.77 27.00
C TYR A 975 -10.61 2.32 26.47
N THR A 976 -9.46 1.67 26.63
CA THR A 976 -9.24 0.24 26.37
C THR A 976 -9.73 -0.69 27.50
N GLY A 977 -10.11 -0.15 28.66
CA GLY A 977 -10.67 -0.89 29.79
C GLY A 977 -10.01 -0.60 31.15
N ASP A 978 -10.24 -1.48 32.11
CA ASP A 978 -9.66 -1.38 33.46
C ASP A 978 -8.38 -2.20 33.59
N ALA A 979 -7.37 -1.62 34.25
CA ALA A 979 -6.08 -2.27 34.51
C ALA A 979 -6.24 -3.61 35.26
N GLN A 980 -5.83 -4.71 34.61
CA GLN A 980 -5.86 -6.05 35.21
C GLN A 980 -4.71 -6.30 36.21
N THR A 981 -3.69 -5.44 36.21
CA THR A 981 -2.55 -5.51 37.14
C THR A 981 -2.19 -4.11 37.67
N ASN A 982 -1.58 -4.08 38.86
CA ASN A 982 -0.97 -2.86 39.42
C ASN A 982 0.49 -2.66 38.95
N ALA A 983 0.92 -3.29 37.85
CA ALA A 983 2.29 -3.14 37.35
C ALA A 983 2.44 -1.77 36.67
N LEU A 984 3.53 -1.06 36.97
CA LEU A 984 3.64 0.37 36.62
C LEU A 984 3.94 0.61 35.13
N CYS A 985 4.71 -0.27 34.50
CA CYS A 985 5.22 -0.14 33.12
C CYS A 985 5.11 -1.48 32.37
N ASP A 986 4.04 -2.22 32.66
CA ASP A 986 3.70 -3.54 32.10
C ASP A 986 2.17 -3.56 32.03
N GLN A 987 1.64 -2.96 30.96
CA GLN A 987 0.21 -2.74 30.75
C GLN A 987 -0.18 -3.07 29.30
N PRO A 988 -0.39 -4.36 28.97
CA PRO A 988 -0.79 -4.81 27.63
C PRO A 988 -2.14 -4.27 27.11
N LEU A 989 -2.88 -3.51 27.93
CA LEU A 989 -4.06 -2.75 27.51
C LEU A 989 -3.71 -1.38 26.90
N LEU A 990 -2.42 -1.01 26.87
CA LEU A 990 -1.92 0.28 26.40
C LEU A 990 -0.76 0.12 25.38
N ASP A 991 -0.22 -1.09 25.20
CA ASP A 991 0.91 -1.32 24.29
C ASP A 991 0.56 -0.97 22.83
N ASP A 992 -0.68 -1.25 22.41
CA ASP A 992 -1.23 -0.94 21.09
C ASP A 992 -1.69 0.54 20.96
N THR A 993 -1.95 1.25 22.07
CA THR A 993 -2.74 2.51 22.08
C THR A 993 -2.06 3.72 22.75
N ALA A 994 -0.83 3.58 23.25
CA ALA A 994 -0.13 4.63 23.99
C ALA A 994 1.40 4.51 23.90
N ASN A 995 2.10 5.64 23.78
CA ASN A 995 3.55 5.71 24.01
C ASN A 995 3.85 5.91 25.50
N TYR A 996 4.24 4.88 26.25
CA TYR A 996 4.39 4.94 27.72
C TYR A 996 5.60 4.15 28.25
N CYS A 997 5.86 4.18 29.56
CA CYS A 997 7.11 3.67 30.14
C CYS A 997 7.43 2.18 29.89
N GLY A 998 6.47 1.39 29.41
CA GLY A 998 6.65 -0.01 28.99
C GLY A 998 7.05 -0.20 27.51
N ASN A 999 6.77 0.74 26.61
CA ASN A 999 7.01 0.64 25.16
C ASN A 999 7.69 1.88 24.53
N CYS A 1000 8.19 2.82 25.35
CA CYS A 1000 8.65 4.15 24.92
C CYS A 1000 10.00 4.22 24.19
N THR A 1001 10.62 3.10 23.81
CA THR A 1001 11.97 3.09 23.25
C THR A 1001 12.07 3.78 21.89
N VAL A 1002 13.13 4.57 21.71
CA VAL A 1002 13.43 5.34 20.49
C VAL A 1002 14.93 5.27 20.15
N GLU A 1003 15.26 5.33 18.86
CA GLU A 1003 16.65 5.17 18.39
C GLU A 1003 17.39 6.50 18.14
N TYR A 1004 16.67 7.63 18.09
CA TYR A 1004 17.30 8.93 17.84
C TYR A 1004 18.19 9.41 18.99
N ALA A 1005 19.24 10.16 18.65
CA ALA A 1005 20.19 10.68 19.63
C ALA A 1005 19.51 11.66 20.62
N GLY A 1006 19.78 11.48 21.91
CA GLY A 1006 19.21 12.30 22.98
C GLY A 1006 18.06 11.63 23.75
N ALA A 1007 17.72 10.38 23.44
CA ALA A 1007 16.78 9.56 24.21
C ALA A 1007 17.03 9.61 25.73
N TYR A 1008 15.95 9.63 26.51
CA TYR A 1008 15.92 9.85 27.95
C TYR A 1008 15.81 8.54 28.74
N ASP A 1009 16.55 8.45 29.85
CA ASP A 1009 16.51 7.32 30.77
C ASP A 1009 15.35 7.45 31.77
N CYS A 1010 14.20 6.85 31.46
CA CYS A 1010 13.06 6.80 32.39
C CYS A 1010 13.35 5.92 33.63
N SER A 1011 14.38 5.06 33.63
CA SER A 1011 14.67 4.15 34.75
C SER A 1011 15.17 4.87 36.01
N GLY A 1012 15.78 6.05 35.86
CA GLY A 1012 15.99 7.00 36.95
C GLY A 1012 17.01 6.59 38.02
N GLY A 1013 17.95 5.69 37.68
CA GLY A 1013 19.14 5.42 38.50
C GLY A 1013 18.90 4.67 39.83
N GLY A 1014 17.81 3.93 39.96
CA GLY A 1014 17.58 3.03 41.11
C GLY A 1014 16.52 1.98 40.83
N ASP A 1015 16.77 0.74 41.25
CA ASP A 1015 16.06 -0.49 40.84
C ASP A 1015 14.52 -0.42 40.93
N ARG A 1016 13.88 0.08 39.86
CA ARG A 1016 12.45 -0.03 39.58
C ARG A 1016 12.30 -0.93 38.36
N PRO A 1017 11.59 -2.08 38.46
CA PRO A 1017 11.50 -3.01 37.35
C PRO A 1017 10.62 -2.44 36.23
N HIS A 1018 10.93 -2.82 34.98
CA HIS A 1018 10.18 -2.51 33.75
C HIS A 1018 10.18 -1.05 33.25
N MET A 1019 11.09 -0.17 33.69
CA MET A 1019 11.32 1.12 32.99
C MET A 1019 12.52 1.07 32.05
N LEU A 1020 12.36 1.60 30.85
CA LEU A 1020 13.31 1.51 29.75
C LEU A 1020 14.34 2.67 29.77
N PRO A 1021 15.59 2.45 29.31
CA PRO A 1021 16.71 3.39 29.49
C PRO A 1021 16.92 4.36 28.31
N SER A 1022 16.12 4.29 27.25
CA SER A 1022 16.32 5.05 26.00
C SER A 1022 14.98 5.38 25.37
N CYS A 1023 14.24 6.30 25.99
CA CYS A 1023 12.87 6.64 25.61
C CYS A 1023 12.68 8.10 25.16
N GLY A 1024 11.59 8.36 24.46
CA GLY A 1024 11.19 9.70 24.06
C GLY A 1024 9.79 9.76 23.48
N PRO A 1025 9.32 10.94 23.03
CA PRO A 1025 8.14 11.05 22.19
C PRO A 1025 8.34 10.28 20.88
N LYS A 1026 7.23 9.95 20.24
CA LYS A 1026 7.13 9.37 18.89
C LYS A 1026 6.30 10.32 18.01
N PRO A 1027 6.35 10.20 16.67
CA PRO A 1027 5.37 10.84 15.80
C PRO A 1027 3.94 10.58 16.28
N GLY A 1028 3.11 11.62 16.32
CA GLY A 1028 1.72 11.49 16.75
C GLY A 1028 0.92 10.61 15.77
N GLY A 1029 0.02 9.79 16.30
CA GLY A 1029 -0.79 8.86 15.50
C GLY A 1029 -0.17 7.48 15.28
N GLN A 1030 0.94 7.15 15.94
CA GLN A 1030 1.61 5.83 15.81
C GLN A 1030 0.97 4.67 16.62
N HIS A 1031 -0.12 4.92 17.34
CA HIS A 1031 -0.83 3.93 18.16
C HIS A 1031 -2.32 3.93 17.81
N GLU A 1032 -3.06 2.85 18.08
CA GLU A 1032 -4.52 2.80 17.83
C GLU A 1032 -5.23 3.95 18.60
N PRO A 1033 -6.13 4.71 17.93
CA PRO A 1033 -6.85 5.82 18.57
C PRO A 1033 -7.95 5.32 19.51
N ASN A 1034 -8.49 6.24 20.32
CA ASN A 1034 -9.72 5.96 21.06
C ASN A 1034 -10.96 5.86 20.13
N PRO A 1035 -12.13 5.41 20.62
CA PRO A 1035 -13.34 5.21 19.82
C PRO A 1035 -13.88 6.42 19.03
N TRP A 1036 -13.36 7.63 19.21
CA TRP A 1036 -13.72 8.83 18.45
C TRP A 1036 -12.64 9.26 17.44
N GLY A 1037 -11.52 8.54 17.33
CA GLY A 1037 -10.41 8.89 16.43
C GLY A 1037 -9.36 9.84 17.03
N LEU A 1038 -9.33 9.95 18.37
CA LEU A 1038 -8.31 10.74 19.07
C LEU A 1038 -7.10 9.86 19.44
N PHE A 1039 -5.92 10.26 18.97
CA PHE A 1039 -4.65 9.57 19.14
C PHE A 1039 -3.86 10.09 20.34
N ASP A 1040 -3.00 9.24 20.90
CA ASP A 1040 -2.02 9.55 21.96
C ASP A 1040 -2.60 10.20 23.24
N MET A 1041 -3.93 10.14 23.43
CA MET A 1041 -4.65 10.67 24.61
C MET A 1041 -4.15 10.10 25.95
N ALA A 1042 -3.47 8.95 25.91
CA ALA A 1042 -2.65 8.44 27.00
C ALA A 1042 -1.21 8.27 26.49
N GLY A 1043 -0.22 8.79 27.22
CA GLY A 1043 1.18 8.67 26.82
C GLY A 1043 1.69 9.85 25.98
N ASN A 1044 2.74 9.56 25.21
CA ASN A 1044 3.48 10.45 24.31
C ASN A 1044 3.95 11.77 24.96
N VAL A 1045 3.14 12.83 25.01
CA VAL A 1045 3.39 14.00 25.89
C VAL A 1045 2.19 14.35 26.77
N ALA A 1046 2.47 14.81 28.00
CA ALA A 1046 1.45 15.28 28.92
C ALA A 1046 0.84 16.59 28.41
N GLU A 1047 -0.48 16.66 28.30
CA GLU A 1047 -1.17 17.78 27.65
C GLU A 1047 -1.57 18.90 28.62
N LEU A 1048 -1.18 20.13 28.29
CA LEU A 1048 -1.67 21.35 28.93
C LEU A 1048 -3.15 21.58 28.56
N VAL A 1049 -4.02 21.58 29.56
CA VAL A 1049 -5.43 22.02 29.42
C VAL A 1049 -5.59 23.43 29.96
N TRP A 1050 -6.75 24.04 29.77
CA TRP A 1050 -7.05 25.36 30.31
C TRP A 1050 -6.95 25.42 31.84
N ASP A 1051 -7.74 24.59 32.54
CA ASP A 1051 -8.20 24.79 33.92
C ASP A 1051 -7.12 25.03 34.98
N ALA A 1052 -7.44 25.88 35.97
CA ALA A 1052 -6.68 26.02 37.20
C ALA A 1052 -6.73 24.74 38.05
N TYR A 1053 -5.58 24.26 38.55
CA TYR A 1053 -5.54 23.03 39.34
C TYR A 1053 -6.18 23.20 40.74
N GLY A 1054 -7.27 22.48 40.99
CA GLY A 1054 -7.98 22.50 42.26
C GLY A 1054 -9.11 21.47 42.36
N PRO A 1055 -9.91 21.49 43.44
CA PRO A 1055 -11.16 20.73 43.52
C PRO A 1055 -12.09 21.09 42.37
N TYR A 1056 -12.86 20.13 41.86
CA TYR A 1056 -13.81 20.37 40.77
C TYR A 1056 -14.81 21.50 41.11
N PRO A 1057 -15.23 22.32 40.13
CA PRO A 1057 -16.17 23.41 40.35
C PRO A 1057 -17.55 22.88 40.74
N ALA A 1058 -18.36 23.74 41.39
CA ALA A 1058 -19.77 23.43 41.69
C ALA A 1058 -20.70 23.55 40.46
N GLN A 1059 -20.14 23.90 39.29
CA GLN A 1059 -20.80 23.98 38.00
C GLN A 1059 -20.61 22.67 37.25
N SER A 1060 -21.71 22.01 36.89
CA SER A 1060 -21.74 20.73 36.16
C SER A 1060 -22.12 20.88 34.70
N THR A 1061 -22.28 22.10 34.19
CA THR A 1061 -22.68 22.39 32.81
C THR A 1061 -21.67 23.33 32.23
N ASP A 1062 -20.96 22.92 31.18
CA ASP A 1062 -19.84 23.63 30.55
C ASP A 1062 -18.84 24.20 31.58
N PRO A 1063 -18.08 23.37 32.31
CA PRO A 1063 -17.16 23.85 33.33
C PRO A 1063 -15.82 24.31 32.73
N TYR A 1064 -15.45 25.56 33.01
CA TYR A 1064 -14.18 26.20 32.60
C TYR A 1064 -13.15 26.27 33.75
N GLY A 1065 -13.17 25.28 34.64
CA GLY A 1065 -12.30 25.18 35.81
C GLY A 1065 -12.63 26.14 36.95
N ALA A 1066 -11.63 26.37 37.81
CA ALA A 1066 -11.66 27.39 38.85
C ALA A 1066 -10.98 28.69 38.38
N GLU A 1067 -11.31 29.84 39.00
CA GLU A 1067 -10.63 31.11 38.72
C GLU A 1067 -9.10 30.97 38.91
N HIS A 1068 -8.34 31.35 37.88
CA HIS A 1068 -6.89 31.29 37.92
C HIS A 1068 -6.28 32.28 38.92
N ASP A 1069 -5.52 31.77 39.90
CA ASP A 1069 -4.81 32.58 40.89
C ASP A 1069 -3.44 33.12 40.40
N GLY A 1070 -3.08 32.81 39.15
CA GLY A 1070 -1.80 33.17 38.53
C GLY A 1070 -0.64 32.22 38.82
N THR A 1071 -0.87 31.05 39.44
CA THR A 1071 0.23 30.16 39.87
C THR A 1071 0.34 28.84 39.11
N ALA A 1072 -0.78 28.17 38.78
CA ALA A 1072 -0.76 26.83 38.23
C ALA A 1072 -2.01 26.45 37.40
N SER A 1073 -1.81 25.51 36.47
CA SER A 1073 -2.85 24.88 35.65
C SER A 1073 -2.75 23.36 35.72
N VAL A 1074 -3.80 22.68 35.26
CA VAL A 1074 -3.87 21.22 35.09
C VAL A 1074 -3.04 20.76 33.89
N VAL A 1075 -2.53 19.53 33.97
CA VAL A 1075 -1.97 18.76 32.86
C VAL A 1075 -2.55 17.34 32.89
N ARG A 1076 -2.83 16.76 31.72
CA ARG A 1076 -3.46 15.44 31.53
C ARG A 1076 -2.61 14.52 30.64
N GLY A 1077 -3.09 13.31 30.32
CA GLY A 1077 -2.48 12.31 29.42
C GLY A 1077 -1.22 11.59 29.94
N ALA A 1078 -0.29 12.36 30.49
CA ALA A 1078 1.08 12.02 30.89
C ALA A 1078 1.97 11.52 29.74
N GLY A 1079 3.19 12.06 29.63
CA GLY A 1079 4.08 11.73 28.51
C GLY A 1079 4.74 10.34 28.59
N PHE A 1080 5.67 10.07 27.67
CA PHE A 1080 6.27 8.75 27.43
C PHE A 1080 6.97 8.06 28.62
N CYS A 1081 7.45 8.78 29.66
CA CYS A 1081 7.89 8.15 30.92
C CYS A 1081 6.73 7.85 31.91
N GLY A 1082 5.48 8.04 31.49
CA GLY A 1082 4.26 7.86 32.26
C GLY A 1082 4.01 6.40 32.58
N HIS A 1083 3.69 6.13 33.84
CA HIS A 1083 3.34 4.81 34.37
C HIS A 1083 1.84 4.70 34.62
N LEU A 1084 1.26 3.49 34.61
CA LEU A 1084 -0.15 3.14 34.87
C LEU A 1084 -1.00 4.27 35.51
N ALA A 1085 -0.68 4.62 36.76
CA ALA A 1085 -1.41 5.63 37.55
C ALA A 1085 -1.51 7.04 36.93
N ARG A 1086 -0.67 7.41 35.96
CA ARG A 1086 -0.61 8.71 35.29
C ARG A 1086 -1.31 8.76 33.94
N LEU A 1087 -1.52 7.61 33.31
CA LEU A 1087 -2.07 7.47 31.97
C LEU A 1087 -3.62 7.41 31.98
N ARG A 1088 -4.23 7.41 33.18
CA ARG A 1088 -5.66 7.18 33.42
C ARG A 1088 -6.50 8.37 32.99
N ALA A 1089 -7.72 8.11 32.54
CA ALA A 1089 -8.74 9.12 32.21
C ALA A 1089 -8.90 10.19 33.30
N ALA A 1090 -8.77 9.81 34.58
CA ALA A 1090 -8.99 10.66 35.73
C ALA A 1090 -7.70 11.16 36.43
N ASP A 1091 -6.49 10.86 35.94
CA ASP A 1091 -5.30 11.42 36.58
C ASP A 1091 -5.17 12.93 36.27
N ARG A 1092 -4.86 13.71 37.30
CA ARG A 1092 -4.76 15.18 37.24
C ARG A 1092 -3.42 15.59 37.85
N VAL A 1093 -2.52 16.17 37.06
CA VAL A 1093 -1.28 16.74 37.61
C VAL A 1093 -1.26 18.26 37.45
N THR A 1094 -0.36 18.92 38.18
CA THR A 1094 -0.26 20.38 38.20
C THR A 1094 1.09 20.84 37.63
N THR A 1095 1.07 21.89 36.81
CA THR A 1095 2.26 22.62 36.38
C THR A 1095 2.10 24.11 36.64
N ARG A 1096 3.22 24.83 36.74
CA ARG A 1096 3.20 26.30 36.79
C ARG A 1096 3.20 26.87 35.39
N TRP A 1097 2.54 28.01 35.20
CA TRP A 1097 2.37 28.68 33.91
C TRP A 1097 3.65 28.93 33.10
N ILE A 1098 4.79 29.10 33.79
CA ILE A 1098 6.12 29.36 33.22
C ILE A 1098 7.07 28.16 33.31
N THR A 1099 6.55 26.97 33.61
CA THR A 1099 7.33 25.73 33.70
C THR A 1099 7.04 24.86 32.50
N SER A 1100 8.06 24.62 31.69
CA SER A 1100 8.04 23.63 30.63
C SER A 1100 8.77 22.35 31.05
N LYS A 1101 8.52 21.26 30.32
CA LYS A 1101 9.21 19.98 30.47
C LYS A 1101 9.36 19.29 29.12
N PHE A 1102 10.29 18.33 29.03
CA PHE A 1102 10.51 17.51 27.84
C PHE A 1102 9.40 16.47 27.58
N ASP A 1103 8.53 16.22 28.55
CA ASP A 1103 7.43 15.24 28.52
C ASP A 1103 6.05 15.92 28.50
N MET A 1104 5.96 17.18 28.03
CA MET A 1104 4.76 18.00 28.15
C MET A 1104 4.53 18.91 26.93
N GLY A 1105 3.37 18.74 26.29
CA GLY A 1105 2.89 19.48 25.11
C GLY A 1105 1.42 19.88 25.27
N PHE A 1106 0.66 19.92 24.18
CA PHE A 1106 -0.78 20.27 24.17
C PHE A 1106 -1.46 19.93 22.83
N ARG A 1107 -2.79 19.90 22.82
CA ARG A 1107 -3.63 19.94 21.59
C ARG A 1107 -4.62 21.11 21.65
N VAL A 1108 -5.17 21.52 20.52
CA VAL A 1108 -6.17 22.61 20.45
C VAL A 1108 -7.60 22.11 20.21
N VAL A 1109 -8.57 22.92 20.63
CA VAL A 1109 -10.01 22.74 20.33
C VAL A 1109 -10.66 24.03 19.86
N ARG A 1110 -11.84 23.91 19.24
CA ARG A 1110 -12.68 25.03 18.80
C ARG A 1110 -14.17 24.70 19.02
N THR A 1111 -14.89 25.57 19.72
CA THR A 1111 -16.32 25.41 20.00
C THR A 1111 -17.15 25.64 18.74
N LEU A 1112 -18.17 24.81 18.50
CA LEU A 1112 -19.17 25.03 17.45
C LEU A 1112 -20.39 25.78 18.05
N ASP A 1113 -21.49 25.93 17.30
CA ASP A 1113 -22.75 26.58 17.73
C ASP A 1113 -23.80 25.59 18.26
#